data_AF-A0A9X8E382-F1
#
_entry.id   AF-A0A9X8E382-F1
#
_cell.length_a   1.000
_cell.length_b   1.000
_cell.length_c   1.000
_cell.angle_alpha   90.00
_cell.angle_beta   90.00
_cell.angle_gamma   90.00
#
_symmetry.space_group_name_H-M   'P 1'
#
loop_
_entity.id
_entity.type
_entity.pdbx_description
1 polymer ?
#
loop_
_entity_poly.entity_id
_entity_poly.type
_entity_poly.pdbx_seq_one_letter_code
_entity_poly.pdbx_strand_id
1 'polypeptide(L)'
;MSNVIEVFAKNKKHVSWSTEETPLGCKVGGWSGECNVEWEEILLKKLLVTWKSTHDNQQYFDQLFRFLEQFNKNVPVGSVSSKSVAKPLACLFKVVEQMREYISLKIKDPSSNAHAAIPSAQLQVALLLAIQRLLHTSLGFQEVLRKEYRKVVLVVMEFLYSPVPEVGLAAAQVINCLVVNYSNDKNSVKMELANRKAVFHTEKRANLFVNRVFDPAAQTSNVYDAAVVPNPLMNRVLSSTLVGLDFVVLHSVLATMEVCLASGKRSTPEKVHRDLLNAMHIDDFAHHHTLFTLNRSLSFGIAKASSILVKVHVLEQPSELVEQIQDFARTQGALLWQLYLSLGGHDHSQRRISSQLVALLTHENPRSSNLIRNIFPHALLGDVPPEKCSYDEFGRRLPVLLPSSASLSAPTNNATATPTTTTAVSLAPLSNVTDLSASRLHNTGAAADPATSSSVLPTTPPTADERLTVLASDKVHAGVTSRAHVVATTKCVVLLPDFFDKLRGVVVQKDLKWDAHNLAELQTRLVDELSLFDLNRLTYFFFLLSSPTDRTESALDASMERGVRPDADALSSAFPAVFGGVVATTTTSTTSTAAPSDPFDKEDDITAADDVPAHHHVEQHHQHIVASPKPFWFLNWNADEFVVEFACLKDEVRVGAYYLKALFNRHGDLAEDIVDVEAFITLLYFRVLAPSTDEHVRLLCVKTMTALYNKYPTEIRSLVFLNQFVRVAMTSPTTWSRTLRGHVMLFVERVLSNAVNVTRFLHEPANLELVVQLLREGNDATADADEATSIVQTCLVVLMKLVHCQTTHHDDLAKSEYFVGNQPTTTAAVGPVSYIKRALATHLKFLVTLLDHPSRAVFRKVIHLFYLLIQNNESLVPTLHTTGLFYYLFRNARTEDDMFVVANFVTPIHLRQRPVHVTPEELTKLLDNANPTPSFTQRCMKSWLIKILPVSLVAQLVRHGSHKFASVYFATSNDPETLWNATLREQMLVQVDAFIASHTSQPHGEFTLSVAEEDTTTPLIAYPEQVYKLQVDQYYLHNLLDDTTFPNWPINDPPAFLRALMDAVHSWVYPSLTKLSTLDIVMVFDSISLLFRR
;
A
#
# COMPACT_ATOMS: atom_id res chain seq x y z
N MET A 1 -12.17 2.63 -50.46
CA MET A 1 -13.07 2.98 -49.33
C MET A 1 -14.19 1.97 -49.12
N SER A 2 -15.15 1.75 -50.03
CA SER A 2 -16.21 0.71 -49.84
C SER A 2 -15.65 -0.71 -49.65
N ASN A 3 -14.73 -1.15 -50.51
CA ASN A 3 -14.05 -2.45 -50.36
C ASN A 3 -13.11 -2.50 -49.12
N VAL A 4 -12.69 -1.33 -48.62
CA VAL A 4 -11.85 -1.21 -47.41
C VAL A 4 -12.73 -1.34 -46.16
N ILE A 5 -13.92 -0.72 -46.17
CA ILE A 5 -14.94 -0.85 -45.13
C ILE A 5 -15.45 -2.30 -45.04
N GLU A 6 -15.63 -3.00 -46.16
CA GLU A 6 -15.94 -4.44 -46.19
C GLU A 6 -14.89 -5.32 -45.52
N VAL A 7 -13.60 -5.06 -45.77
CA VAL A 7 -12.49 -5.87 -45.25
C VAL A 7 -12.40 -5.75 -43.72
N PHE A 8 -12.75 -4.59 -43.18
CA PHE A 8 -12.84 -4.35 -41.75
C PHE A 8 -14.16 -4.83 -41.12
N ALA A 9 -15.24 -4.92 -41.89
CA ALA A 9 -16.57 -5.28 -41.42
C ALA A 9 -16.88 -6.79 -41.55
N LYS A 10 -16.02 -7.69 -41.03
CA LYS A 10 -16.33 -9.13 -40.83
C LYS A 10 -17.55 -9.41 -39.91
N ASN A 11 -18.45 -8.45 -39.73
CA ASN A 11 -19.73 -8.58 -39.06
C ASN A 11 -20.88 -8.44 -40.05
N LYS A 12 -21.78 -9.43 -40.01
CA LYS A 12 -23.01 -9.63 -40.80
C LYS A 12 -24.03 -8.49 -40.66
N LYS A 13 -23.71 -7.25 -41.04
CA LYS A 13 -24.70 -6.17 -41.12
C LYS A 13 -24.74 -5.55 -42.51
N HIS A 14 -25.92 -5.68 -43.10
CA HIS A 14 -26.29 -5.13 -44.40
C HIS A 14 -26.22 -3.60 -44.36
N VAL A 15 -25.48 -3.01 -45.30
CA VAL A 15 -25.64 -1.61 -45.68
C VAL A 15 -25.97 -1.56 -47.17
N SER A 16 -27.08 -0.91 -47.51
CA SER A 16 -27.51 -0.66 -48.89
C SER A 16 -26.74 0.52 -49.46
N TRP A 17 -26.13 0.36 -50.64
CA TRP A 17 -25.68 1.49 -51.44
C TRP A 17 -26.59 1.64 -52.67
N SER A 18 -27.06 2.86 -52.88
CA SER A 18 -27.74 3.35 -54.06
C SER A 18 -27.03 4.63 -54.46
N THR A 19 -26.51 4.70 -55.68
CA THR A 19 -26.51 5.92 -56.50
C THR A 19 -26.33 5.52 -57.98
N GLU A 20 -27.39 5.76 -58.75
CA GLU A 20 -27.40 6.41 -60.09
C GLU A 20 -26.10 6.20 -60.89
N GLU A 21 -25.92 5.14 -61.68
CA GLU A 21 -26.46 4.96 -63.03
C GLU A 21 -26.61 3.45 -63.34
N THR A 22 -27.84 2.94 -63.45
CA THR A 22 -28.12 1.61 -64.03
C THR A 22 -29.48 1.62 -64.74
N PRO A 23 -29.53 1.28 -66.04
CA PRO A 23 -30.40 0.18 -66.49
C PRO A 23 -29.80 -0.61 -67.70
N LEU A 24 -30.05 -1.90 -67.95
CA LEU A 24 -31.03 -2.87 -67.45
C LEU A 24 -30.35 -4.06 -66.74
N GLY A 25 -30.98 -4.50 -65.64
CA GLY A 25 -30.79 -5.84 -65.04
C GLY A 25 -30.67 -5.92 -63.51
N CYS A 26 -30.79 -4.78 -62.81
CA CYS A 26 -30.94 -4.54 -61.36
C CYS A 26 -30.62 -5.68 -60.36
N LYS A 27 -29.53 -5.49 -59.60
CA LYS A 27 -29.26 -6.20 -58.34
C LYS A 27 -30.07 -5.55 -57.21
N VAL A 28 -30.96 -6.30 -56.56
CA VAL A 28 -31.43 -5.99 -55.19
C VAL A 28 -31.18 -7.25 -54.36
N GLY A 29 -30.03 -7.29 -53.69
CA GLY A 29 -29.64 -8.42 -52.87
C GLY A 29 -28.51 -8.00 -51.96
N GLY A 30 -28.66 -8.27 -50.66
CA GLY A 30 -27.65 -7.96 -49.68
C GLY A 30 -26.34 -8.75 -49.89
N TRP A 31 -25.31 -8.36 -49.15
CA TRP A 31 -23.96 -8.94 -49.16
C TRP A 31 -23.90 -10.46 -48.85
N SER A 32 -25.03 -11.07 -48.49
CA SER A 32 -25.24 -12.48 -48.18
C SER A 32 -26.14 -13.23 -49.18
N GLY A 33 -26.54 -12.60 -50.29
CA GLY A 33 -27.41 -13.22 -51.29
C GLY A 33 -26.68 -14.21 -52.18
N GLU A 34 -27.27 -15.37 -52.43
CA GLU A 34 -26.81 -16.35 -53.43
C GLU A 34 -26.66 -15.66 -54.80
N CYS A 35 -25.49 -15.82 -55.43
CA CYS A 35 -25.29 -15.33 -56.79
C CYS A 35 -26.19 -16.14 -57.72
N ASN A 36 -26.90 -15.48 -58.65
CA ASN A 36 -27.69 -16.20 -59.64
C ASN A 36 -26.74 -17.08 -60.48
N VAL A 37 -26.97 -18.39 -60.43
CA VAL A 37 -26.11 -19.43 -61.03
C VAL A 37 -25.87 -19.21 -62.53
N GLU A 38 -26.87 -18.72 -63.27
CA GLU A 38 -26.73 -18.44 -64.71
C GLU A 38 -25.81 -17.24 -64.96
N TRP A 39 -25.94 -16.19 -64.16
CA TRP A 39 -25.07 -15.01 -64.23
C TRP A 39 -23.65 -15.33 -63.77
N GLU A 40 -23.51 -16.16 -62.74
CA GLU A 40 -22.23 -16.67 -62.27
C GLU A 40 -21.49 -17.39 -63.40
N GLU A 41 -22.13 -18.33 -64.11
CA GLU A 41 -21.53 -19.03 -65.24
C GLU A 41 -21.17 -18.11 -66.41
N ILE A 42 -22.03 -17.14 -66.75
CA ILE A 42 -21.75 -16.17 -67.84
C ILE A 42 -20.54 -15.32 -67.48
N LEU A 43 -20.45 -14.82 -66.25
CA LEU A 43 -19.34 -13.99 -65.81
C LEU A 43 -18.05 -14.81 -65.71
N LEU A 44 -18.10 -16.06 -65.22
CA LEU A 44 -16.95 -16.97 -65.22
C LEU A 44 -16.45 -17.27 -66.64
N LYS A 45 -17.35 -17.41 -67.62
CA LYS A 45 -16.97 -17.57 -69.04
C LYS A 45 -16.28 -16.32 -69.59
N LYS A 46 -16.69 -15.11 -69.20
CA LYS A 46 -16.03 -13.85 -69.59
C LYS A 46 -14.61 -13.72 -69.02
N LEU A 47 -14.28 -14.44 -67.94
CA LEU A 47 -12.94 -14.48 -67.35
C LEU A 47 -11.98 -15.46 -68.03
N LEU A 48 -12.45 -16.24 -69.03
CA LEU A 48 -11.60 -17.11 -69.86
C LEU A 48 -10.80 -16.29 -70.88
N VAL A 49 -10.02 -15.34 -70.38
CA VAL A 49 -9.22 -14.41 -71.18
C VAL A 49 -7.83 -14.98 -71.46
N THR A 50 -7.27 -14.65 -72.61
CA THR A 50 -5.89 -15.02 -73.00
C THR A 50 -5.14 -13.80 -73.49
N TRP A 51 -3.95 -13.51 -72.94
CA TRP A 51 -3.06 -12.49 -73.50
C TRP A 51 -2.43 -12.98 -74.81
N LYS A 52 -2.38 -12.11 -75.81
CA LYS A 52 -1.77 -12.33 -77.12
C LYS A 52 -0.94 -11.08 -77.45
N SER A 53 0.02 -11.18 -78.36
CA SER A 53 0.86 -10.05 -78.79
C SER A 53 0.07 -8.87 -79.39
N THR A 54 -1.18 -9.08 -79.80
CA THR A 54 -2.09 -8.03 -80.30
C THR A 54 -2.82 -7.25 -79.20
N HIS A 55 -2.62 -7.60 -77.93
CA HIS A 55 -3.36 -7.07 -76.78
C HIS A 55 -2.62 -5.96 -76.01
N ASP A 56 -1.55 -5.42 -76.58
CA ASP A 56 -0.71 -4.36 -75.98
C ASP A 56 -1.28 -2.94 -76.25
N ASN A 57 -2.61 -2.80 -76.26
CA ASN A 57 -3.30 -1.55 -76.53
C ASN A 57 -4.31 -1.16 -75.42
N GLN A 58 -4.63 0.13 -75.34
CA GLN A 58 -5.52 0.65 -74.29
C GLN A 58 -6.92 0.05 -74.37
N GLN A 59 -7.42 -0.21 -75.59
CA GLN A 59 -8.75 -0.78 -75.82
C GLN A 59 -8.91 -2.17 -75.19
N TYR A 60 -7.90 -3.02 -75.28
CA TYR A 60 -7.91 -4.33 -74.64
C TYR A 60 -7.88 -4.20 -73.12
N PHE A 61 -7.06 -3.31 -72.57
CA PHE A 61 -7.02 -3.05 -71.13
C PHE A 61 -8.35 -2.53 -70.59
N ASP A 62 -9.01 -1.62 -71.32
CA ASP A 62 -10.33 -1.11 -70.94
C ASP A 62 -11.39 -2.22 -71.02
N GLN A 63 -11.32 -3.10 -72.03
CA GLN A 63 -12.23 -4.23 -72.16
C GLN A 63 -12.04 -5.25 -71.04
N LEU A 64 -10.79 -5.62 -70.74
CA LEU A 64 -10.43 -6.52 -69.63
C LEU A 64 -10.87 -5.92 -68.29
N PHE A 65 -10.62 -4.62 -68.07
CA PHE A 65 -11.07 -3.91 -66.88
C PHE A 65 -12.59 -3.99 -66.72
N ARG A 66 -13.37 -3.74 -67.78
CA ARG A 66 -14.83 -3.86 -67.75
C ARG A 66 -15.31 -5.27 -67.40
N PHE A 67 -14.67 -6.31 -67.93
CA PHE A 67 -15.02 -7.69 -67.58
C PHE A 67 -14.75 -8.02 -66.12
N LEU A 68 -13.57 -7.61 -65.62
CA LEU A 68 -13.18 -7.81 -64.23
C LEU A 68 -14.06 -7.01 -63.27
N GLU A 69 -14.38 -5.76 -63.60
CA GLU A 69 -15.24 -4.91 -62.80
C GLU A 69 -16.67 -5.46 -62.75
N GLN A 70 -17.21 -5.91 -63.90
CA GLN A 70 -18.52 -6.56 -63.96
C GLN A 70 -18.54 -7.82 -63.09
N PHE A 71 -17.49 -8.64 -63.09
CA PHE A 71 -17.40 -9.79 -62.20
C PHE A 71 -17.36 -9.36 -60.72
N ASN A 72 -16.45 -8.47 -60.35
CA ASN A 72 -16.23 -8.06 -58.96
C ASN A 72 -17.44 -7.36 -58.32
N LYS A 73 -18.21 -6.58 -59.09
CA LYS A 73 -19.46 -5.93 -58.63
C LYS A 73 -20.61 -6.93 -58.45
N ASN A 74 -20.67 -7.97 -59.28
CA ASN A 74 -21.80 -8.90 -59.32
C ASN A 74 -21.59 -10.15 -58.45
N VAL A 75 -20.35 -10.55 -58.19
CA VAL A 75 -20.00 -11.75 -57.42
C VAL A 75 -19.44 -11.37 -56.04
N PRO A 76 -20.19 -11.59 -54.94
CA PRO A 76 -19.68 -11.43 -53.59
C PRO A 76 -18.53 -12.41 -53.27
N VAL A 77 -17.66 -12.01 -52.35
CA VAL A 77 -16.56 -12.87 -51.87
C VAL A 77 -17.12 -14.14 -51.22
N GLY A 78 -16.64 -15.32 -51.64
CA GLY A 78 -17.07 -16.62 -51.09
C GLY A 78 -18.43 -17.13 -51.57
N SER A 79 -19.11 -16.42 -52.49
CA SER A 79 -20.44 -16.80 -53.00
C SER A 79 -20.44 -17.67 -54.26
N VAL A 80 -19.26 -17.86 -54.88
CA VAL A 80 -19.12 -18.62 -56.13
C VAL A 80 -19.36 -20.10 -55.83
N SER A 81 -20.44 -20.64 -56.39
CA SER A 81 -20.93 -22.00 -56.15
C SER A 81 -20.50 -22.99 -57.25
N SER A 82 -20.07 -22.47 -58.41
CA SER A 82 -19.79 -23.25 -59.60
C SER A 82 -18.55 -24.14 -59.46
N LYS A 83 -18.63 -25.32 -60.08
CA LYS A 83 -17.50 -26.25 -60.20
C LYS A 83 -16.46 -25.81 -61.26
N SER A 84 -16.76 -24.80 -62.07
CA SER A 84 -15.94 -24.39 -63.22
C SER A 84 -14.90 -23.31 -62.90
N VAL A 85 -14.49 -23.14 -61.64
CA VAL A 85 -13.61 -22.04 -61.17
C VAL A 85 -12.15 -22.19 -61.59
N ALA A 86 -11.68 -23.43 -61.75
CA ALA A 86 -10.26 -23.72 -62.03
C ALA A 86 -9.75 -23.11 -63.35
N LYS A 87 -10.53 -23.18 -64.43
CA LYS A 87 -10.12 -22.65 -65.75
C LYS A 87 -10.04 -21.11 -65.76
N PRO A 88 -11.06 -20.36 -65.29
CA PRO A 88 -10.97 -18.91 -65.10
C PRO A 88 -9.77 -18.49 -64.25
N LEU A 89 -9.53 -19.17 -63.11
CA LEU A 89 -8.40 -18.85 -62.24
C LEU A 89 -7.06 -19.02 -62.98
N ALA A 90 -6.87 -20.13 -63.70
CA ALA A 90 -5.67 -20.36 -64.51
C ALA A 90 -5.47 -19.28 -65.59
N CYS A 91 -6.55 -18.85 -66.27
CA CYS A 91 -6.51 -17.75 -67.24
C CYS A 91 -6.06 -16.44 -66.60
N LEU A 92 -6.64 -16.05 -65.46
CA LEU A 92 -6.27 -14.81 -64.76
C LEU A 92 -4.84 -14.86 -64.23
N PHE A 93 -4.39 -16.00 -63.70
CA PHE A 93 -3.01 -16.22 -63.30
C PHE A 93 -2.03 -16.04 -64.46
N LYS A 94 -2.36 -16.55 -65.65
CA LYS A 94 -1.57 -16.33 -66.86
C LYS A 94 -1.53 -14.86 -67.28
N VAL A 95 -2.66 -14.15 -67.15
CA VAL A 95 -2.73 -12.70 -67.40
C VAL A 95 -1.83 -11.93 -66.43
N VAL A 96 -1.76 -12.30 -65.15
CA VAL A 96 -0.85 -11.67 -64.17
C VAL A 96 0.62 -11.88 -64.56
N GLU A 97 1.01 -13.10 -64.92
CA GLU A 97 2.37 -13.41 -65.36
C GLU A 97 2.78 -12.58 -66.59
N GLN A 98 1.92 -12.55 -67.61
CA GLN A 98 2.16 -11.83 -68.86
C GLN A 98 2.14 -10.30 -68.66
N MET A 99 1.29 -9.80 -67.76
CA MET A 99 1.25 -8.38 -67.40
C MET A 99 2.55 -7.93 -66.72
N ARG A 100 3.18 -8.77 -65.88
CA ARG A 100 4.51 -8.49 -65.32
C ARG A 100 5.56 -8.39 -66.41
N GLU A 101 5.67 -9.38 -67.28
CA GLU A 101 6.65 -9.38 -68.38
C GLU A 101 6.50 -8.12 -69.24
N TYR A 102 5.25 -7.74 -69.54
CA TYR A 102 4.93 -6.52 -70.26
C TYR A 102 5.37 -5.25 -69.51
N ILE A 103 5.07 -5.13 -68.21
CA ILE A 103 5.50 -3.99 -67.39
C ILE A 103 7.03 -3.91 -67.33
N SER A 104 7.72 -5.02 -67.09
CA SER A 104 9.19 -5.09 -67.04
C SER A 104 9.83 -4.70 -68.37
N LEU A 105 9.28 -5.15 -69.50
CA LEU A 105 9.74 -4.76 -70.84
C LEU A 105 9.62 -3.25 -71.07
N LYS A 106 8.54 -2.61 -70.60
CA LYS A 106 8.36 -1.16 -70.73
C LYS A 106 9.31 -0.34 -69.86
N ILE A 107 9.64 -0.83 -68.66
CA ILE A 107 10.60 -0.16 -67.78
C ILE A 107 12.01 -0.23 -68.37
N LYS A 108 12.40 -1.37 -68.98
CA LYS A 108 13.75 -1.56 -69.53
C LYS A 108 14.00 -0.84 -70.86
N ASP A 109 12.97 -0.65 -71.69
CA ASP A 109 13.09 0.08 -72.96
C ASP A 109 11.93 1.06 -73.21
N PRO A 110 11.99 2.26 -72.60
CA PRO A 110 10.95 3.29 -72.71
C PRO A 110 10.85 3.88 -74.13
N SER A 111 11.96 3.88 -74.87
CA SER A 111 12.11 4.61 -76.13
C SER A 111 11.49 3.89 -77.34
N SER A 112 11.52 2.56 -77.36
CA SER A 112 10.99 1.74 -78.47
C SER A 112 9.46 1.60 -78.44
N ASN A 113 8.81 2.11 -77.38
CA ASN A 113 7.49 1.68 -76.97
C ASN A 113 6.55 2.81 -76.51
N ALA A 114 6.82 4.07 -76.87
CA ALA A 114 6.10 5.25 -76.40
C ALA A 114 4.58 5.27 -76.69
N HIS A 115 4.09 4.48 -77.66
CA HIS A 115 2.67 4.39 -78.02
C HIS A 115 1.91 3.24 -77.33
N ALA A 116 2.59 2.41 -76.54
CA ALA A 116 1.99 1.24 -75.93
C ALA A 116 1.34 1.59 -74.58
N ALA A 117 0.15 1.04 -74.34
CA ALA A 117 -0.64 1.36 -73.14
C ALA A 117 0.02 0.84 -71.86
N ILE A 118 -0.15 1.53 -70.73
CA ILE A 118 0.35 1.08 -69.42
C ILE A 118 -0.85 0.53 -68.63
N PRO A 119 -0.77 -0.68 -68.05
CA PRO A 119 -1.83 -1.21 -67.21
C PRO A 119 -2.10 -0.27 -66.04
N SER A 120 -3.32 0.27 -65.96
CA SER A 120 -3.69 1.17 -64.87
C SER A 120 -3.69 0.42 -63.53
N ALA A 121 -3.43 1.13 -62.43
CA ALA A 121 -3.53 0.54 -61.09
C ALA A 121 -4.93 -0.03 -60.81
N GLN A 122 -5.98 0.61 -61.34
CA GLN A 122 -7.36 0.12 -61.23
C GLN A 122 -7.55 -1.24 -61.92
N LEU A 123 -6.93 -1.46 -63.09
CA LEU A 123 -6.94 -2.74 -63.78
C LEU A 123 -6.23 -3.82 -62.97
N GLN A 124 -5.06 -3.49 -62.40
CA GLN A 124 -4.29 -4.41 -61.55
C GLN A 124 -5.10 -4.82 -60.30
N VAL A 125 -5.74 -3.85 -59.63
CA VAL A 125 -6.62 -4.11 -58.48
C VAL A 125 -7.82 -4.97 -58.88
N ALA A 126 -8.51 -4.65 -59.97
CA ALA A 126 -9.66 -5.43 -60.42
C ALA A 126 -9.28 -6.88 -60.76
N LEU A 127 -8.10 -7.10 -61.34
CA LEU A 127 -7.56 -8.42 -61.63
C LEU A 127 -7.30 -9.23 -60.35
N LEU A 128 -6.60 -8.64 -59.39
CA LEU A 128 -6.28 -9.27 -58.11
C LEU A 128 -7.54 -9.56 -57.28
N LEU A 129 -8.51 -8.66 -57.25
CA LEU A 129 -9.80 -8.85 -56.57
C LEU A 129 -10.66 -9.97 -57.19
N ALA A 130 -10.56 -10.17 -58.51
CA ALA A 130 -11.23 -11.28 -59.18
C ALA A 130 -10.56 -12.62 -58.80
N ILE A 131 -9.23 -12.67 -58.81
CA ILE A 131 -8.44 -13.82 -58.34
C ILE A 131 -8.79 -14.17 -56.89
N GLN A 132 -8.84 -13.16 -56.00
CA GLN A 132 -9.21 -13.32 -54.60
C GLN A 132 -10.57 -14.05 -54.44
N ARG A 133 -11.60 -13.58 -55.15
CA ARG A 133 -12.95 -14.18 -55.11
C ARG A 133 -12.96 -15.64 -55.55
N LEU A 134 -12.16 -16.00 -56.57
CA LEU A 134 -12.04 -17.39 -57.04
C LEU A 134 -11.28 -18.26 -56.02
N LEU A 135 -10.23 -17.73 -55.39
CA LEU A 135 -9.46 -18.44 -54.35
C LEU A 135 -10.24 -18.68 -53.06
N HIS A 136 -11.24 -17.86 -52.75
CA HIS A 136 -12.15 -18.09 -51.62
C HIS A 136 -13.02 -19.36 -51.77
N THR A 137 -13.09 -19.95 -52.97
CA THR A 137 -13.83 -21.21 -53.21
C THR A 137 -12.98 -22.43 -52.88
N SER A 138 -13.62 -23.55 -52.52
CA SER A 138 -12.92 -24.80 -52.22
C SER A 138 -12.08 -25.28 -53.40
N LEU A 139 -12.62 -25.21 -54.62
CA LEU A 139 -11.94 -25.65 -55.85
C LEU A 139 -10.81 -24.70 -56.25
N GLY A 140 -11.02 -23.38 -56.16
CA GLY A 140 -9.95 -22.41 -56.43
C GLY A 140 -8.77 -22.57 -55.46
N PHE A 141 -9.05 -22.80 -54.18
CA PHE A 141 -8.02 -23.01 -53.16
C PHE A 141 -7.20 -24.30 -53.38
N GLN A 142 -7.82 -25.36 -53.88
CA GLN A 142 -7.15 -26.64 -54.17
C GLN A 142 -6.17 -26.53 -55.35
N GLU A 143 -6.36 -25.56 -56.25
CA GLU A 143 -5.52 -25.40 -57.45
C GLU A 143 -4.13 -24.80 -57.18
N VAL A 144 -3.91 -24.20 -55.99
CA VAL A 144 -2.68 -23.46 -55.65
C VAL A 144 -1.40 -24.32 -55.70
N LEU A 145 -1.50 -25.65 -55.57
CA LEU A 145 -0.34 -26.55 -55.56
C LEU A 145 0.36 -26.72 -56.93
N ARG A 146 -0.26 -26.27 -58.02
CA ARG A 146 0.33 -26.46 -59.35
C ARG A 146 1.65 -25.69 -59.48
N LYS A 147 2.68 -26.37 -59.97
CA LYS A 147 4.03 -25.78 -60.14
C LYS A 147 4.03 -24.56 -61.05
N GLU A 148 3.15 -24.51 -62.05
CA GLU A 148 2.94 -23.38 -62.97
C GLU A 148 2.57 -22.08 -62.24
N TYR A 149 1.87 -22.14 -61.10
CA TYR A 149 1.48 -20.94 -60.37
C TYR A 149 2.59 -20.37 -59.49
N ARG A 150 3.73 -21.05 -59.34
CA ARG A 150 4.85 -20.53 -58.54
C ARG A 150 5.34 -19.19 -59.08
N LYS A 151 5.43 -19.00 -60.39
CA LYS A 151 5.84 -17.72 -60.98
C LYS A 151 4.84 -16.62 -60.64
N VAL A 152 3.55 -16.92 -60.79
CA VAL A 152 2.45 -15.99 -60.45
C VAL A 152 2.48 -15.58 -58.99
N VAL A 153 2.71 -16.51 -58.06
CA VAL A 153 2.85 -16.19 -56.63
C VAL A 153 4.01 -15.21 -56.39
N LEU A 154 5.14 -15.35 -57.10
CA LEU A 154 6.23 -14.39 -57.00
C LEU A 154 5.81 -13.00 -57.53
N VAL A 155 5.10 -12.95 -58.66
CA VAL A 155 4.57 -11.68 -59.20
C VAL A 155 3.64 -10.98 -58.21
N VAL A 156 2.73 -11.74 -57.58
CA VAL A 156 1.82 -11.18 -56.57
C VAL A 156 2.59 -10.70 -55.34
N MET A 157 3.68 -11.37 -54.94
CA MET A 157 4.57 -10.91 -53.87
C MET A 157 5.28 -9.60 -54.25
N GLU A 158 5.73 -9.44 -55.50
CA GLU A 158 6.32 -8.18 -55.98
C GLU A 158 5.29 -7.03 -55.96
N PHE A 159 4.03 -7.30 -56.31
CA PHE A 159 2.94 -6.31 -56.23
C PHE A 159 2.66 -5.80 -54.81
N LEU A 160 3.11 -6.48 -53.75
CA LEU A 160 3.05 -5.93 -52.38
C LEU A 160 3.83 -4.61 -52.24
N TYR A 161 4.90 -4.46 -53.01
CA TYR A 161 5.78 -3.30 -53.01
C TYR A 161 5.37 -2.25 -54.05
N SER A 162 4.18 -2.38 -54.64
CA SER A 162 3.65 -1.36 -55.54
C SER A 162 3.55 -0.01 -54.83
N PRO A 163 3.97 1.10 -55.48
CA PRO A 163 3.83 2.43 -54.90
C PRO A 163 2.36 2.85 -54.73
N VAL A 164 1.43 2.14 -55.39
CA VAL A 164 -0.01 2.33 -55.27
C VAL A 164 -0.56 1.37 -54.20
N PRO A 165 -0.99 1.87 -53.03
CA PRO A 165 -1.33 1.03 -51.87
C PRO A 165 -2.56 0.14 -52.12
N GLU A 166 -3.47 0.51 -53.01
CA GLU A 166 -4.62 -0.34 -53.38
C GLU A 166 -4.17 -1.62 -54.08
N VAL A 167 -3.12 -1.55 -54.91
CA VAL A 167 -2.52 -2.73 -55.57
C VAL A 167 -1.85 -3.61 -54.53
N GLY A 168 -1.08 -3.00 -53.61
CA GLY A 168 -0.44 -3.71 -52.51
C GLY A 168 -1.44 -4.41 -51.58
N LEU A 169 -2.58 -3.77 -51.29
CA LEU A 169 -3.65 -4.37 -50.48
C LEU A 169 -4.31 -5.55 -51.19
N ALA A 170 -4.65 -5.41 -52.47
CA ALA A 170 -5.24 -6.49 -53.25
C ALA A 170 -4.28 -7.67 -53.36
N ALA A 171 -2.98 -7.41 -53.53
CA ALA A 171 -1.94 -8.43 -53.53
C ALA A 171 -1.83 -9.16 -52.17
N ALA A 172 -1.82 -8.42 -51.06
CA ALA A 172 -1.79 -8.99 -49.71
C ALA A 172 -3.02 -9.87 -49.43
N GLN A 173 -4.20 -9.48 -49.92
CA GLN A 173 -5.42 -10.28 -49.81
C GLN A 173 -5.38 -11.55 -50.65
N VAL A 174 -4.85 -11.48 -51.88
CA VAL A 174 -4.63 -12.68 -52.70
C VAL A 174 -3.69 -13.64 -51.99
N ILE A 175 -2.56 -13.15 -51.45
CA ILE A 175 -1.60 -14.00 -50.71
C ILE A 175 -2.26 -14.64 -49.49
N ASN A 176 -3.06 -13.88 -48.73
CA ASN A 176 -3.85 -14.42 -47.62
C ASN A 176 -4.77 -15.57 -48.11
N CYS A 177 -5.49 -15.37 -49.21
CA CYS A 177 -6.37 -16.40 -49.79
C CYS A 177 -5.62 -17.59 -50.41
N LEU A 178 -4.32 -17.46 -50.71
CA LEU A 178 -3.50 -18.58 -51.14
C LEU A 178 -3.11 -19.49 -49.96
N VAL A 179 -3.03 -18.95 -48.74
CA VAL A 179 -2.49 -19.68 -47.57
C VAL A 179 -3.50 -19.94 -46.44
N VAL A 180 -4.66 -19.27 -46.47
CA VAL A 180 -5.75 -19.42 -45.52
C VAL A 180 -7.01 -19.89 -46.25
N ASN A 181 -7.59 -20.99 -45.79
CA ASN A 181 -8.83 -21.51 -46.36
C ASN A 181 -10.06 -20.82 -45.74
N TYR A 182 -10.91 -20.25 -46.59
CA TYR A 182 -12.18 -19.62 -46.19
C TYR A 182 -13.42 -20.47 -46.55
N SER A 183 -13.23 -21.65 -47.13
CA SER A 183 -14.30 -22.58 -47.49
C SER A 183 -14.58 -23.61 -46.39
N ASN A 184 -15.82 -24.07 -46.28
CA ASN A 184 -16.24 -25.08 -45.31
C ASN A 184 -15.87 -26.53 -45.71
N ASP A 185 -15.12 -26.73 -46.80
CA ASP A 185 -14.78 -28.06 -47.31
C ASP A 185 -13.60 -28.69 -46.56
N LYS A 186 -13.78 -29.93 -46.09
CA LYS A 186 -12.77 -30.68 -45.31
C LYS A 186 -11.52 -30.97 -46.13
N ASN A 187 -11.63 -31.14 -47.44
CA ASN A 187 -10.47 -31.37 -48.31
C ASN A 187 -9.61 -30.11 -48.44
N SER A 188 -10.24 -28.94 -48.63
CA SER A 188 -9.53 -27.66 -48.68
C SER A 188 -8.79 -27.31 -47.37
N VAL A 189 -9.32 -27.71 -46.20
CA VAL A 189 -8.61 -27.56 -44.91
C VAL A 189 -7.32 -28.38 -44.86
N LYS A 190 -7.30 -29.62 -45.41
CA LYS A 190 -6.09 -30.45 -45.47
C LYS A 190 -5.02 -29.87 -46.40
N MET A 191 -5.44 -29.08 -47.40
CA MET A 191 -4.55 -28.48 -48.39
C MET A 191 -3.85 -27.22 -47.88
N GLU A 192 -4.26 -26.67 -46.75
CA GLU A 192 -3.71 -25.43 -46.20
C GLU A 192 -2.20 -25.52 -45.89
N LEU A 193 -1.75 -26.63 -45.29
CA LEU A 193 -0.33 -26.89 -45.06
C LEU A 193 0.46 -27.00 -46.37
N ALA A 194 -0.11 -27.68 -47.37
CA ALA A 194 0.53 -27.88 -48.66
C ALA A 194 0.63 -26.55 -49.44
N ASN A 195 -0.41 -25.71 -49.37
CA ASN A 195 -0.44 -24.40 -50.00
C ASN A 195 0.55 -23.44 -49.33
N ARG A 196 0.62 -23.40 -48.00
CA ARG A 196 1.66 -22.64 -47.26
C ARG A 196 3.07 -23.04 -47.71
N LYS A 197 3.31 -24.36 -47.88
CA LYS A 197 4.58 -24.88 -48.42
C LYS A 197 4.84 -24.44 -49.86
N ALA A 198 3.81 -24.36 -50.71
CA ALA A 198 3.95 -23.96 -52.11
C ALA A 198 4.21 -22.45 -52.27
N VAL A 199 3.53 -21.63 -51.46
CA VAL A 199 3.65 -20.16 -51.49
C VAL A 199 5.01 -19.72 -50.95
N PHE A 200 5.37 -20.16 -49.73
CA PHE A 200 6.61 -19.82 -49.03
C PHE A 200 7.71 -20.88 -49.20
N HIS A 201 7.81 -21.51 -50.37
CA HIS A 201 8.74 -22.62 -50.59
C HIS A 201 10.24 -22.28 -50.49
N THR A 202 10.57 -20.98 -50.60
CA THR A 202 11.94 -20.42 -50.53
C THR A 202 12.02 -19.29 -49.51
N GLU A 203 13.18 -19.18 -48.87
CA GLU A 203 13.50 -18.11 -47.92
C GLU A 203 13.34 -16.71 -48.54
N LYS A 204 13.75 -16.53 -49.80
CA LYS A 204 13.55 -15.27 -50.55
C LYS A 204 12.09 -14.80 -50.56
N ARG A 205 11.12 -15.72 -50.64
CA ARG A 205 9.68 -15.35 -50.62
C ARG A 205 9.18 -15.04 -49.23
N ALA A 206 9.67 -15.76 -48.23
CA ALA A 206 9.40 -15.42 -46.83
C ALA A 206 9.94 -14.00 -46.52
N ASN A 207 11.17 -13.70 -46.93
CA ASN A 207 11.78 -12.38 -46.80
C ASN A 207 10.98 -11.29 -47.52
N LEU A 208 10.60 -11.47 -48.79
CA LEU A 208 9.77 -10.50 -49.51
C LEU A 208 8.42 -10.25 -48.81
N PHE A 209 7.81 -11.28 -48.23
CA PHE A 209 6.53 -11.12 -47.56
C PHE A 209 6.66 -10.40 -46.22
N VAL A 210 7.63 -10.83 -45.39
CA VAL A 210 7.84 -10.31 -44.04
C VAL A 210 8.43 -8.91 -44.07
N ASN A 211 9.40 -8.65 -44.96
CA ASN A 211 10.00 -7.33 -45.12
C ASN A 211 8.97 -6.29 -45.59
N ARG A 212 7.80 -6.66 -46.11
CA ARG A 212 6.76 -5.65 -46.37
C ARG A 212 6.34 -4.91 -45.09
N VAL A 213 6.44 -5.56 -43.92
CA VAL A 213 6.15 -4.97 -42.61
C VAL A 213 7.36 -4.20 -42.07
N PHE A 214 8.56 -4.77 -42.22
CA PHE A 214 9.74 -4.31 -41.53
C PHE A 214 10.68 -3.44 -42.36
N ASP A 215 10.63 -3.51 -43.69
CA ASP A 215 11.38 -2.66 -44.60
C ASP A 215 10.66 -1.32 -44.75
N PRO A 216 11.23 -0.26 -44.19
CA PRO A 216 10.59 1.05 -44.21
C PRO A 216 10.70 1.74 -45.56
N ALA A 217 11.57 1.27 -46.47
CA ALA A 217 11.58 1.75 -47.86
C ALA A 217 10.35 1.25 -48.64
N ALA A 218 9.67 0.21 -48.13
CA ALA A 218 8.46 -0.32 -48.73
C ALA A 218 7.19 0.49 -48.39
N GLN A 219 7.24 1.42 -47.43
CA GLN A 219 6.11 2.27 -47.05
C GLN A 219 6.11 3.53 -47.92
N THR A 220 5.08 3.72 -48.75
CA THR A 220 5.06 4.78 -49.78
C THR A 220 4.03 5.88 -49.53
N SER A 221 3.01 5.61 -48.71
CA SER A 221 1.91 6.51 -48.38
C SER A 221 1.92 7.00 -46.93
N ASN A 222 2.63 6.32 -46.04
CA ASN A 222 2.85 6.71 -44.65
C ASN A 222 4.26 7.32 -44.52
N VAL A 223 4.47 8.51 -45.06
CA VAL A 223 5.74 9.25 -44.90
C VAL A 223 5.37 10.72 -44.71
N TYR A 224 5.92 11.38 -43.70
CA TYR A 224 5.80 12.83 -43.59
C TYR A 224 6.48 13.50 -44.78
N ASP A 225 6.03 14.69 -45.17
CA ASP A 225 6.73 15.46 -46.20
C ASP A 225 8.21 15.62 -45.81
N ALA A 226 9.12 15.39 -46.75
CA ALA A 226 10.56 15.54 -46.53
C ALA A 226 10.95 16.97 -46.13
N ALA A 227 10.11 17.97 -46.45
CA ALA A 227 10.26 19.33 -45.96
C ALA A 227 9.94 19.47 -44.46
N VAL A 228 9.08 18.60 -43.91
CA VAL A 228 8.64 18.61 -42.50
C VAL A 228 9.51 17.71 -41.63
N VAL A 229 9.89 16.53 -42.14
CA VAL A 229 10.83 15.62 -41.47
C VAL A 229 11.96 15.26 -42.43
N PRO A 230 13.05 16.06 -42.48
CA PRO A 230 14.13 15.90 -43.46
C PRO A 230 14.99 14.66 -43.23
N ASN A 231 15.04 14.18 -41.99
CA ASN A 231 15.80 12.98 -41.66
C ASN A 231 15.00 11.72 -42.04
N PRO A 232 15.48 10.91 -43.00
CA PRO A 232 14.73 9.76 -43.53
C PRO A 232 14.55 8.64 -42.49
N LEU A 233 15.49 8.44 -41.56
CA LEU A 233 15.37 7.44 -40.50
C LEU A 233 14.34 7.83 -39.45
N MET A 234 14.19 9.13 -39.20
CA MET A 234 13.21 9.64 -38.24
C MET A 234 11.82 9.74 -38.84
N ASN A 235 11.72 10.17 -40.09
CA ASN A 235 10.47 10.11 -40.85
C ASN A 235 9.92 8.68 -40.85
N ARG A 236 10.81 7.68 -40.96
CA ARG A 236 10.51 6.25 -40.79
C ARG A 236 9.89 5.89 -39.42
N VAL A 237 10.45 6.38 -38.31
CA VAL A 237 9.92 6.08 -36.96
C VAL A 237 8.60 6.77 -36.70
N LEU A 238 8.50 8.05 -37.02
CA LEU A 238 7.28 8.83 -36.81
C LEU A 238 6.15 8.33 -37.69
N SER A 239 6.44 7.95 -38.94
CA SER A 239 5.41 7.47 -39.85
C SER A 239 4.86 6.09 -39.52
N SER A 240 5.57 5.31 -38.70
CA SER A 240 5.04 4.06 -38.13
C SER A 240 3.82 4.29 -37.22
N THR A 241 3.59 5.54 -36.80
CA THR A 241 2.42 5.97 -36.02
C THR A 241 1.31 6.63 -36.87
N LEU A 242 1.57 6.89 -38.16
CA LEU A 242 0.61 7.49 -39.08
C LEU A 242 -0.41 6.46 -39.60
N VAL A 243 -1.69 6.87 -39.63
CA VAL A 243 -2.76 6.09 -40.25
C VAL A 243 -2.88 6.49 -41.72
N GLY A 244 -2.52 5.59 -42.64
CA GLY A 244 -2.72 5.78 -44.08
C GLY A 244 -3.00 4.47 -44.82
N LEU A 245 -3.01 4.50 -46.15
CA LEU A 245 -3.46 3.35 -46.96
C LEU A 245 -2.53 2.14 -46.84
N ASP A 246 -1.23 2.34 -46.67
CA ASP A 246 -0.26 1.26 -46.35
C ASP A 246 -0.60 0.52 -45.07
N PHE A 247 -1.26 1.19 -44.12
CA PHE A 247 -1.66 0.59 -42.85
C PHE A 247 -2.61 -0.60 -43.05
N VAL A 248 -3.43 -0.57 -44.09
CA VAL A 248 -4.33 -1.69 -44.43
C VAL A 248 -3.54 -2.86 -45.05
N VAL A 249 -2.48 -2.56 -45.81
CA VAL A 249 -1.56 -3.57 -46.36
C VAL A 249 -0.82 -4.26 -45.21
N LEU A 250 -0.26 -3.48 -44.29
CA LEU A 250 0.42 -3.97 -43.09
C LEU A 250 -0.50 -4.87 -42.26
N HIS A 251 -1.76 -4.46 -42.03
CA HIS A 251 -2.72 -5.29 -41.31
C HIS A 251 -2.94 -6.64 -42.01
N SER A 252 -3.12 -6.65 -43.34
CA SER A 252 -3.34 -7.88 -44.10
C SER A 252 -2.12 -8.81 -44.05
N VAL A 253 -0.91 -8.27 -44.13
CA VAL A 253 0.33 -9.05 -44.02
C VAL A 253 0.48 -9.62 -42.61
N LEU A 254 0.33 -8.78 -41.57
CA LEU A 254 0.39 -9.19 -40.17
C LEU A 254 -0.65 -10.26 -39.81
N ALA A 255 -1.89 -10.12 -40.29
CA ALA A 255 -2.95 -11.12 -40.07
C ALA A 255 -2.62 -12.47 -40.75
N THR A 256 -1.98 -12.43 -41.91
CA THR A 256 -1.53 -13.65 -42.60
C THR A 256 -0.35 -14.29 -41.86
N MET A 257 0.59 -13.47 -41.36
CA MET A 257 1.69 -13.93 -40.50
C MET A 257 1.17 -14.55 -39.20
N GLU A 258 0.19 -13.91 -38.55
CA GLU A 258 -0.48 -14.41 -37.35
C GLU A 258 -1.01 -15.83 -37.59
N VAL A 259 -1.77 -16.05 -38.67
CA VAL A 259 -2.33 -17.37 -39.00
C VAL A 259 -1.23 -18.41 -39.27
N CYS A 260 -0.15 -18.01 -39.93
CA CYS A 260 0.98 -18.89 -40.26
C CYS A 260 1.89 -19.20 -39.04
N LEU A 261 2.00 -18.30 -38.07
CA LEU A 261 2.98 -18.39 -36.98
C LEU A 261 2.34 -18.71 -35.61
N ALA A 262 1.17 -18.13 -35.28
CA ALA A 262 0.57 -18.21 -33.95
C ALA A 262 0.07 -19.61 -33.55
N SER A 263 -0.26 -20.46 -34.52
CA SER A 263 -0.76 -21.81 -34.30
C SER A 263 0.35 -22.87 -34.13
N GLY A 264 1.62 -22.43 -34.14
CA GLY A 264 2.81 -23.24 -33.88
C GLY A 264 3.11 -24.28 -34.97
N LYS A 265 4.01 -25.22 -34.66
CA LYS A 265 4.52 -26.24 -35.60
C LYS A 265 3.45 -27.25 -36.13
N ARG A 266 2.22 -27.22 -35.61
CA ARG A 266 1.14 -28.16 -35.98
C ARG A 266 0.28 -27.70 -37.15
N SER A 267 0.27 -26.41 -37.46
CA SER A 267 -0.60 -25.79 -38.47
C SER A 267 0.15 -25.29 -39.71
N THR A 268 1.46 -25.09 -39.59
CA THR A 268 2.34 -24.63 -40.69
C THR A 268 3.51 -25.59 -40.82
N PRO A 269 3.92 -25.95 -42.06
CA PRO A 269 5.11 -26.77 -42.28
C PRO A 269 6.35 -26.19 -41.60
N GLU A 270 7.15 -27.02 -40.92
CA GLU A 270 8.26 -26.57 -40.08
C GLU A 270 9.27 -25.69 -40.83
N LYS A 271 9.61 -26.05 -42.07
CA LYS A 271 10.49 -25.23 -42.93
C LYS A 271 9.91 -23.83 -43.14
N VAL A 272 8.62 -23.73 -43.49
CA VAL A 272 7.96 -22.44 -43.75
C VAL A 272 7.89 -21.60 -42.47
N HIS A 273 7.57 -22.24 -41.34
CA HIS A 273 7.55 -21.56 -40.04
C HIS A 273 8.91 -20.97 -39.69
N ARG A 274 9.99 -21.74 -39.90
CA ARG A 274 11.37 -21.29 -39.68
C ARG A 274 11.79 -20.18 -40.64
N ASP A 275 11.50 -20.33 -41.93
CA ASP A 275 11.84 -19.33 -42.95
C ASP A 275 11.13 -17.99 -42.69
N LEU A 276 9.85 -18.02 -42.26
CA LEU A 276 9.10 -16.81 -41.89
C LEU A 276 9.62 -16.15 -40.60
N LEU A 277 10.05 -16.93 -39.61
CA LEU A 277 10.66 -16.40 -38.39
C LEU A 277 12.03 -15.77 -38.67
N ASN A 278 12.89 -16.48 -39.41
CA ASN A 278 14.20 -15.98 -39.82
C ASN A 278 14.09 -14.67 -40.62
N ALA A 279 13.07 -14.58 -41.48
CA ALA A 279 12.76 -13.38 -42.25
C ALA A 279 12.40 -12.15 -41.42
N MET A 280 11.98 -12.31 -40.16
CA MET A 280 11.77 -11.17 -39.26
C MET A 280 13.08 -10.53 -38.78
N HIS A 281 14.24 -11.10 -39.16
CA HIS A 281 15.59 -10.59 -38.89
C HIS A 281 15.80 -10.17 -37.43
N ILE A 282 15.82 -11.19 -36.59
CA ILE A 282 15.67 -11.12 -35.14
C ILE A 282 16.91 -10.54 -34.42
N ASP A 283 18.06 -10.49 -35.08
CA ASP A 283 19.24 -9.83 -34.51
C ASP A 283 19.21 -8.30 -34.72
N ASP A 284 18.28 -7.80 -35.54
CA ASP A 284 18.14 -6.38 -35.82
C ASP A 284 17.20 -5.70 -34.82
N PHE A 285 17.78 -4.73 -34.12
CA PHE A 285 17.11 -3.87 -33.16
C PHE A 285 15.96 -3.05 -33.79
N ALA A 286 16.10 -2.66 -35.07
CA ALA A 286 15.07 -1.88 -35.77
C ALA A 286 13.77 -2.68 -35.98
N HIS A 287 13.89 -3.98 -36.23
CA HIS A 287 12.75 -4.89 -36.41
C HIS A 287 11.99 -5.11 -35.10
N HIS A 288 12.72 -5.27 -33.99
CA HIS A 288 12.14 -5.33 -32.64
C HIS A 288 11.33 -4.08 -32.32
N HIS A 289 11.96 -2.92 -32.50
CA HIS A 289 11.31 -1.64 -32.28
C HIS A 289 10.01 -1.52 -33.10
N THR A 290 10.05 -1.89 -34.39
CA THR A 290 8.88 -1.84 -35.28
C THR A 290 7.71 -2.67 -34.75
N LEU A 291 7.93 -3.91 -34.31
CA LEU A 291 6.87 -4.73 -33.70
C LEU A 291 6.28 -4.11 -32.43
N PHE A 292 7.13 -3.55 -31.57
CA PHE A 292 6.67 -2.88 -30.36
C PHE A 292 5.96 -1.56 -30.63
N THR A 293 6.33 -0.83 -31.69
CA THR A 293 5.58 0.35 -32.17
C THR A 293 4.21 -0.05 -32.73
N LEU A 294 4.14 -1.12 -33.52
CA LEU A 294 2.87 -1.63 -34.07
C LEU A 294 1.91 -2.09 -32.96
N ASN A 295 2.42 -2.60 -31.84
CA ASN A 295 1.62 -2.90 -30.64
C ASN A 295 0.92 -1.68 -30.03
N ARG A 296 1.41 -0.47 -30.33
CA ARG A 296 0.84 0.81 -29.88
C ARG A 296 -0.06 1.45 -30.94
N SER A 297 -0.35 0.74 -32.04
CA SER A 297 -1.22 1.25 -33.09
C SER A 297 -2.65 1.51 -32.60
N LEU A 298 -3.26 2.59 -33.11
CA LEU A 298 -4.69 2.88 -32.97
C LEU A 298 -5.60 1.83 -33.64
N SER A 299 -5.07 1.07 -34.60
CA SER A 299 -5.81 -0.02 -35.22
C SER A 299 -5.73 -1.26 -34.35
N PHE A 300 -6.88 -1.64 -33.82
CA PHE A 300 -7.06 -2.86 -33.04
C PHE A 300 -6.50 -4.11 -33.73
N GLY A 301 -6.75 -4.25 -35.04
CA GLY A 301 -6.32 -5.42 -35.79
C GLY A 301 -4.80 -5.54 -35.92
N ILE A 302 -4.10 -4.41 -36.03
CA ILE A 302 -2.63 -4.39 -36.07
C ILE A 302 -2.07 -4.66 -34.69
N ALA A 303 -2.51 -3.90 -33.68
CA ALA A 303 -2.02 -4.04 -32.31
C ALA A 303 -2.19 -5.48 -31.79
N LYS A 304 -3.31 -6.13 -32.13
CA LYS A 304 -3.56 -7.54 -31.81
C LYS A 304 -2.60 -8.49 -32.54
N ALA A 305 -2.51 -8.40 -33.86
CA ALA A 305 -1.68 -9.28 -34.66
C ALA A 305 -0.19 -9.13 -34.29
N SER A 306 0.29 -7.89 -34.13
CA SER A 306 1.66 -7.62 -33.68
C SER A 306 1.90 -8.14 -32.26
N SER A 307 0.92 -8.06 -31.34
CA SER A 307 1.06 -8.57 -29.98
C SER A 307 1.20 -10.09 -29.97
N ILE A 308 0.44 -10.78 -30.83
CA ILE A 308 0.56 -12.24 -31.01
C ILE A 308 1.93 -12.59 -31.61
N LEU A 309 2.40 -11.82 -32.60
CA LEU A 309 3.71 -12.05 -33.21
C LEU A 309 4.85 -11.81 -32.22
N VAL A 310 4.80 -10.78 -31.38
CA VAL A 310 5.77 -10.58 -30.28
C VAL A 310 5.77 -11.77 -29.31
N LYS A 311 4.60 -12.32 -29.01
CA LYS A 311 4.49 -13.52 -28.18
C LYS A 311 5.17 -14.73 -28.84
N VAL A 312 4.86 -15.01 -30.11
CA VAL A 312 5.49 -16.12 -30.85
C VAL A 312 6.99 -15.92 -30.90
N HIS A 313 7.42 -14.69 -31.15
CA HIS A 313 8.81 -14.29 -31.22
C HIS A 313 9.56 -14.63 -29.94
N VAL A 314 9.08 -14.13 -28.78
CA VAL A 314 9.70 -14.39 -27.47
C VAL A 314 9.76 -15.89 -27.14
N LEU A 315 8.75 -16.67 -27.54
CA LEU A 315 8.68 -18.11 -27.23
C LEU A 315 9.62 -18.98 -28.08
N GLU A 316 9.97 -18.56 -29.28
CA GLU A 316 10.82 -19.33 -30.20
C GLU A 316 12.31 -18.90 -30.13
N GLN A 317 12.66 -17.94 -29.27
CA GLN A 317 14.03 -17.45 -29.09
C GLN A 317 14.84 -18.20 -28.01
N PRO A 318 16.18 -18.23 -28.13
CA PRO A 318 17.06 -18.69 -27.05
C PRO A 318 16.98 -17.75 -25.83
N SER A 319 17.24 -18.29 -24.64
CA SER A 319 17.08 -17.59 -23.36
C SER A 319 17.87 -16.28 -23.26
N GLU A 320 19.08 -16.22 -23.83
CA GLU A 320 19.92 -15.02 -23.83
C GLU A 320 19.29 -13.84 -24.59
N LEU A 321 18.63 -14.13 -25.71
CA LEU A 321 17.98 -13.11 -26.53
C LEU A 321 16.64 -12.69 -25.94
N VAL A 322 15.94 -13.61 -25.27
CA VAL A 322 14.71 -13.29 -24.52
C VAL A 322 14.97 -12.22 -23.45
N GLU A 323 16.07 -12.31 -22.69
CA GLU A 323 16.41 -11.28 -21.70
C GLU A 323 16.59 -9.90 -22.37
N GLN A 324 17.25 -9.84 -23.52
CA GLN A 324 17.45 -8.59 -24.27
C GLN A 324 16.13 -8.00 -24.78
N ILE A 325 15.22 -8.84 -25.26
CA ILE A 325 13.88 -8.42 -25.72
C ILE A 325 13.06 -7.89 -24.55
N GLN A 326 13.12 -8.53 -23.38
CA GLN A 326 12.43 -8.09 -22.17
C GLN A 326 12.99 -6.76 -21.65
N ASP A 327 14.32 -6.61 -21.61
CA ASP A 327 15.00 -5.36 -21.23
C ASP A 327 14.66 -4.22 -22.20
N PHE A 328 14.59 -4.53 -23.50
CA PHE A 328 14.14 -3.59 -24.53
C PHE A 328 12.69 -3.17 -24.31
N ALA A 329 11.79 -4.13 -24.08
CA ALA A 329 10.38 -3.86 -23.82
C ALA A 329 10.18 -3.00 -22.57
N ARG A 330 11.01 -3.20 -21.53
CA ARG A 330 11.04 -2.35 -20.33
C ARG A 330 11.49 -0.93 -20.67
N THR A 331 12.65 -0.76 -21.29
CA THR A 331 13.26 0.55 -21.56
C THR A 331 12.53 1.38 -22.62
N GLN A 332 11.78 0.75 -23.52
CA GLN A 332 11.00 1.43 -24.55
C GLN A 332 9.54 1.66 -24.19
N GLY A 333 9.13 1.38 -22.94
CA GLY A 333 7.75 1.56 -22.45
C GLY A 333 6.75 0.54 -22.98
N ALA A 334 7.19 -0.46 -23.76
CA ALA A 334 6.31 -1.48 -24.31
C ALA A 334 5.70 -2.39 -23.24
N LEU A 335 6.45 -2.70 -22.18
CA LEU A 335 5.93 -3.42 -21.02
C LEU A 335 4.82 -2.64 -20.31
N LEU A 336 4.99 -1.32 -20.14
CA LEU A 336 3.96 -0.44 -19.56
C LEU A 336 2.71 -0.38 -20.43
N TRP A 337 2.89 -0.28 -21.74
CA TRP A 337 1.77 -0.29 -22.68
C TRP A 337 0.97 -1.59 -22.62
N GLN A 338 1.64 -2.74 -22.62
CA GLN A 338 0.96 -4.03 -22.48
C GLN A 338 0.30 -4.18 -21.11
N LEU A 339 0.89 -3.62 -20.05
CA LEU A 339 0.27 -3.55 -18.74
C LEU A 339 -1.01 -2.71 -18.78
N TYR A 340 -0.97 -1.51 -19.34
CA TYR A 340 -2.15 -0.66 -19.53
C TYR A 340 -3.26 -1.39 -20.30
N LEU A 341 -2.93 -2.00 -21.45
CA LEU A 341 -3.90 -2.75 -22.25
C LEU A 341 -4.49 -3.95 -21.51
N SER A 342 -3.72 -4.64 -20.68
CA SER A 342 -4.23 -5.75 -19.87
C SER A 342 -5.25 -5.30 -18.81
N LEU A 343 -5.09 -4.08 -18.28
CA LEU A 343 -5.96 -3.48 -17.27
C LEU A 343 -7.22 -2.86 -17.88
N GLY A 344 -7.07 -2.05 -18.92
CA GLY A 344 -8.11 -1.14 -19.44
C GLY A 344 -8.49 -1.32 -20.91
N GLY A 345 -7.90 -2.28 -21.64
CA GLY A 345 -8.21 -2.47 -23.06
C GLY A 345 -9.70 -2.73 -23.31
N HIS A 346 -10.32 -2.09 -24.31
CA HIS A 346 -11.77 -2.18 -24.55
C HIS A 346 -12.26 -3.60 -24.88
N ASP A 347 -11.47 -4.37 -25.63
CA ASP A 347 -11.82 -5.72 -26.05
C ASP A 347 -11.21 -6.81 -25.15
N HIS A 348 -12.00 -7.84 -24.87
CA HIS A 348 -11.58 -8.96 -24.03
C HIS A 348 -10.41 -9.76 -24.63
N SER A 349 -10.38 -9.95 -25.95
CA SER A 349 -9.30 -10.71 -26.60
C SER A 349 -7.96 -9.98 -26.52
N GLN A 350 -7.97 -8.65 -26.65
CA GLN A 350 -6.76 -7.84 -26.45
C GLN A 350 -6.27 -7.88 -25.01
N ARG A 351 -7.17 -7.69 -24.02
CA ARG A 351 -6.78 -7.79 -22.60
C ARG A 351 -6.10 -9.13 -22.30
N ARG A 352 -6.66 -10.23 -22.83
CA ARG A 352 -6.09 -11.57 -22.64
C ARG A 352 -4.71 -11.71 -23.28
N ILE A 353 -4.52 -11.25 -24.53
CA ILE A 353 -3.21 -11.32 -25.21
C ILE A 353 -2.18 -10.44 -24.49
N SER A 354 -2.54 -9.20 -24.15
CA SER A 354 -1.67 -8.28 -23.41
C SER A 354 -1.28 -8.83 -22.05
N SER A 355 -2.20 -9.47 -21.31
CA SER A 355 -1.86 -10.13 -20.04
C SER A 355 -0.85 -11.27 -20.19
N GLN A 356 -0.94 -12.04 -21.29
CA GLN A 356 0.05 -13.09 -21.61
C GLN A 356 1.40 -12.49 -21.98
N LEU A 357 1.42 -11.36 -22.69
CA LEU A 357 2.65 -10.64 -22.98
C LEU A 357 3.29 -10.09 -21.72
N VAL A 358 2.54 -9.48 -20.81
CA VAL A 358 3.09 -9.02 -19.53
C VAL A 358 3.72 -10.18 -18.76
N ALA A 359 3.06 -11.35 -18.72
CA ALA A 359 3.62 -12.56 -18.11
C ALA A 359 4.96 -12.96 -18.76
N LEU A 360 5.04 -12.99 -20.09
CA LEU A 360 6.26 -13.34 -20.83
C LEU A 360 7.36 -12.30 -20.69
N LEU A 361 7.01 -11.00 -20.65
CA LEU A 361 7.95 -9.90 -20.53
C LEU A 361 8.52 -9.75 -19.10
N THR A 362 7.90 -10.40 -18.12
CA THR A 362 8.32 -10.43 -16.71
C THR A 362 8.93 -11.76 -16.30
N HIS A 363 8.70 -12.82 -17.08
CA HIS A 363 9.18 -14.18 -16.81
C HIS A 363 10.71 -14.24 -16.66
N GLU A 364 11.18 -14.69 -15.50
CA GLU A 364 12.60 -14.86 -15.17
C GLU A 364 13.46 -13.59 -15.37
N ASN A 365 12.84 -12.41 -15.47
CA ASN A 365 13.55 -11.15 -15.61
C ASN A 365 13.49 -10.35 -14.30
N PRO A 366 14.60 -10.23 -13.54
CA PRO A 366 14.62 -9.52 -12.27
C PRO A 366 14.41 -8.01 -12.43
N ARG A 367 14.78 -7.41 -13.57
CA ARG A 367 14.63 -5.96 -13.82
C ARG A 367 13.17 -5.62 -14.10
N SER A 368 12.51 -6.38 -14.96
CA SER A 368 11.05 -6.27 -15.18
C SER A 368 10.29 -6.56 -13.88
N SER A 369 10.72 -7.56 -13.09
CA SER A 369 10.11 -7.86 -11.78
C SER A 369 10.23 -6.71 -10.79
N ASN A 370 11.36 -5.99 -10.78
CA ASN A 370 11.54 -4.82 -9.92
C ASN A 370 10.58 -3.69 -10.28
N LEU A 371 10.43 -3.40 -11.57
CA LEU A 371 9.43 -2.45 -12.07
C LEU A 371 8.01 -2.84 -11.63
N ILE A 372 7.63 -4.11 -11.77
CA ILE A 372 6.30 -4.59 -11.33
C ILE A 372 6.09 -4.37 -9.82
N ARG A 373 7.11 -4.53 -8.99
CA ARG A 373 7.05 -4.27 -7.53
C ARG A 373 6.99 -2.79 -7.15
N ASN A 374 7.38 -1.91 -8.07
CA ASN A 374 7.22 -0.46 -7.89
C ASN A 374 5.82 0.01 -8.31
N ILE A 375 5.16 -0.73 -9.21
CA ILE A 375 3.80 -0.45 -9.68
C ILE A 375 2.75 -1.02 -8.73
N PHE A 376 2.91 -2.27 -8.29
CA PHE A 376 1.91 -2.97 -7.48
C PHE A 376 2.34 -3.16 -6.02
N PRO A 377 1.41 -3.09 -5.06
CA PRO A 377 1.67 -3.49 -3.68
C PRO A 377 2.10 -4.96 -3.57
N HIS A 378 3.08 -5.27 -2.71
CA HIS A 378 3.61 -6.64 -2.50
C HIS A 378 2.54 -7.65 -2.07
N ALA A 379 1.62 -7.22 -1.20
CA ALA A 379 0.51 -8.06 -0.74
C ALA A 379 -0.37 -8.56 -1.92
N LEU A 380 -0.47 -7.78 -2.99
CA LEU A 380 -1.25 -8.12 -4.18
C LEU A 380 -0.49 -9.11 -5.08
N LEU A 381 0.84 -8.97 -5.15
CA LEU A 381 1.73 -9.86 -5.92
C LEU A 381 1.89 -11.22 -5.26
N GLY A 382 1.88 -11.27 -3.92
CA GLY A 382 2.06 -12.49 -3.15
C GLY A 382 3.45 -13.13 -3.29
N ASP A 383 4.45 -12.39 -3.78
CA ASP A 383 5.81 -12.87 -4.01
C ASP A 383 6.66 -12.81 -2.73
N VAL A 384 6.55 -11.70 -1.99
CA VAL A 384 7.20 -11.48 -0.70
C VAL A 384 6.13 -11.11 0.33
N PRO A 385 6.06 -11.81 1.48
CA PRO A 385 5.20 -11.40 2.58
C PRO A 385 5.52 -9.94 2.95
N PRO A 386 4.54 -9.03 3.04
CA PRO A 386 4.79 -7.63 3.37
C PRO A 386 5.59 -7.46 4.66
N GLU A 387 5.41 -8.38 5.60
CA GLU A 387 6.13 -8.43 6.88
C GLU A 387 7.65 -8.58 6.75
N LYS A 388 8.14 -9.09 5.61
CA LYS A 388 9.57 -9.21 5.30
C LYS A 388 10.13 -8.02 4.52
N CYS A 389 9.27 -7.09 4.10
CA CYS A 389 9.68 -5.87 3.43
C CYS A 389 10.02 -4.78 4.44
N SER A 390 11.03 -3.96 4.12
CA SER A 390 11.39 -2.79 4.90
C SER A 390 10.45 -1.63 4.60
N TYR A 391 9.76 -1.14 5.63
CA TYR A 391 8.88 0.02 5.55
C TYR A 391 9.29 1.08 6.58
N ASP A 392 9.01 2.34 6.27
CA ASP A 392 9.11 3.44 7.22
C ASP A 392 7.83 3.59 8.08
N GLU A 393 7.84 4.57 8.99
CA GLU A 393 6.70 4.89 9.85
C GLU A 393 5.47 5.43 9.09
N PHE A 394 5.64 5.86 7.84
CA PHE A 394 4.56 6.30 6.95
C PHE A 394 4.04 5.16 6.06
N GLY A 395 4.61 3.96 6.18
CA GLY A 395 4.26 2.80 5.35
C GLY A 395 4.80 2.88 3.92
N ARG A 396 5.79 3.74 3.66
CA ARG A 396 6.53 3.80 2.40
C ARG A 396 7.57 2.71 2.41
N ARG A 397 7.72 2.04 1.27
CA ARG A 397 8.71 0.99 1.11
C ARG A 397 10.09 1.62 1.02
N LEU A 398 10.99 1.20 1.91
CA LEU A 398 12.39 1.59 1.82
C LEU A 398 13.09 0.70 0.79
N PRO A 399 14.00 1.25 -0.03
CA PRO A 399 14.91 0.44 -0.84
C PRO A 399 15.63 -0.55 0.07
N VAL A 400 15.78 -1.81 -0.37
CA VAL A 400 16.47 -2.84 0.41
C VAL A 400 17.93 -2.41 0.60
N LEU A 401 18.23 -1.79 1.74
CA LEU A 401 19.59 -1.69 2.25
C LEU A 401 19.93 -3.09 2.77
N LEU A 402 20.63 -3.87 1.95
CA LEU A 402 21.17 -5.15 2.39
C LEU A 402 21.98 -4.92 3.68
N PRO A 403 21.85 -5.79 4.69
CA PRO A 403 22.75 -5.76 5.83
C PRO A 403 24.16 -5.97 5.31
N SER A 404 25.06 -5.03 5.62
CA SER A 404 26.48 -5.22 5.48
C SER A 404 26.83 -6.56 6.11
N SER A 405 27.45 -7.46 5.35
CA SER A 405 27.99 -8.72 5.86
C SER A 405 29.10 -8.41 6.87
N ALA A 406 28.71 -8.15 8.11
CA ALA A 406 29.57 -8.02 9.28
C ALA A 406 28.90 -8.76 10.44
N SER A 407 28.67 -10.06 10.26
CA SER A 407 28.39 -10.97 11.37
C SER A 407 29.10 -12.30 11.13
N LEU A 408 30.42 -12.25 11.07
CA LEU A 408 31.27 -13.40 11.37
C LEU A 408 32.39 -12.94 12.30
N SER A 409 32.52 -13.69 13.40
CA SER A 409 33.51 -13.62 14.48
C SER A 409 33.31 -12.55 15.56
N ALA A 410 32.85 -13.02 16.73
CA ALA A 410 33.19 -12.41 18.00
C ALA A 410 34.72 -12.37 18.18
N PRO A 411 35.24 -11.32 18.84
CA PRO A 411 36.07 -11.62 20.00
C PRO A 411 35.71 -10.77 21.23
N THR A 412 36.06 -11.37 22.35
CA THR A 412 35.94 -10.96 23.74
C THR A 412 36.67 -9.66 24.11
N ASN A 413 36.07 -8.93 25.06
CA ASN A 413 36.67 -8.09 26.12
C ASN A 413 37.74 -7.03 25.75
N ASN A 414 37.42 -5.73 25.93
CA ASN A 414 37.83 -4.93 27.10
C ASN A 414 37.46 -3.44 26.96
N ALA A 415 37.36 -2.79 28.13
CA ALA A 415 36.79 -1.49 28.44
C ALA A 415 37.43 -0.23 27.79
N THR A 416 36.65 0.85 27.62
CA THR A 416 36.70 2.15 28.36
C THR A 416 36.09 3.34 27.60
N ALA A 417 35.24 4.11 28.31
CA ALA A 417 35.05 5.57 28.30
C ALA A 417 34.53 6.37 27.06
N THR A 418 33.29 6.87 27.23
CA THR A 418 32.78 8.26 27.05
C THR A 418 32.47 8.89 25.67
N PRO A 419 31.47 9.83 25.61
CA PRO A 419 30.70 10.14 24.41
C PRO A 419 30.94 11.56 23.85
N THR A 420 30.85 11.77 22.53
CA THR A 420 30.62 13.11 21.97
C THR A 420 29.96 13.11 20.57
N THR A 421 28.94 13.96 20.48
CA THR A 421 28.53 14.82 19.35
C THR A 421 27.93 14.23 18.07
N THR A 422 26.62 14.44 17.98
CA THR A 422 25.78 14.73 16.81
C THR A 422 26.47 15.46 15.66
N THR A 423 26.35 14.91 14.45
CA THR A 423 26.40 15.67 13.19
C THR A 423 25.23 15.26 12.30
N ALA A 424 24.45 16.26 11.90
CA ALA A 424 23.34 16.15 10.97
C ALA A 424 23.86 15.80 9.57
N VAL A 425 23.28 14.78 8.93
CA VAL A 425 23.52 14.49 7.52
C VAL A 425 22.48 15.27 6.70
N SER A 426 22.95 16.33 6.05
CA SER A 426 22.21 17.05 5.03
C SER A 426 22.14 16.22 3.75
N LEU A 427 20.92 15.91 3.29
CA LEU A 427 20.65 15.36 1.96
C LEU A 427 20.89 16.47 0.92
N ALA A 428 21.84 16.24 0.01
CA ALA A 428 22.00 17.02 -1.21
C ALA A 428 21.29 16.32 -2.38
N PRO A 429 20.72 17.06 -3.36
CA PRO A 429 19.99 16.46 -4.47
C PRO A 429 20.97 15.91 -5.51
N LEU A 430 20.76 14.66 -5.93
CA LEU A 430 21.50 14.05 -7.04
C LEU A 430 20.80 14.40 -8.35
N SER A 431 21.35 15.37 -9.08
CA SER A 431 21.05 15.60 -10.49
C SER A 431 22.34 15.61 -11.30
N ASN A 432 22.28 14.95 -12.47
CA ASN A 432 23.11 15.08 -13.66
C ASN A 432 24.01 13.89 -14.03
N VAL A 433 23.54 13.26 -15.11
CA VAL A 433 24.25 12.45 -16.09
C VAL A 433 25.38 13.27 -16.72
N THR A 434 26.58 12.68 -16.81
CA THR A 434 27.67 13.20 -17.64
C THR A 434 27.57 12.61 -19.04
N ASP A 435 27.26 13.46 -20.03
CA ASP A 435 27.36 13.12 -21.45
C ASP A 435 28.82 13.11 -21.91
N LEU A 436 29.21 12.00 -22.52
CA LEU A 436 30.48 11.79 -23.23
C LEU A 436 30.30 12.21 -24.70
N SER A 437 30.46 13.50 -25.02
CA SER A 437 30.97 13.95 -26.33
C SER A 437 31.12 15.47 -26.42
N ALA A 438 32.32 16.00 -26.14
CA ALA A 438 32.77 17.29 -26.68
C ALA A 438 34.30 17.43 -26.56
N SER A 439 35.04 16.71 -27.40
CA SER A 439 36.43 17.07 -27.72
C SER A 439 36.45 17.57 -29.16
N ARG A 440 36.47 18.90 -29.33
CA ARG A 440 37.31 19.62 -30.30
C ARG A 440 36.97 21.12 -30.33
N LEU A 441 38.05 21.93 -30.28
CA LEU A 441 38.14 23.35 -30.65
C LEU A 441 37.42 24.28 -29.66
N HIS A 442 38.07 25.21 -28.93
CA HIS A 442 39.02 26.21 -29.42
C HIS A 442 39.95 26.72 -28.30
N ASN A 443 41.21 26.96 -28.68
CA ASN A 443 42.21 27.75 -27.96
C ASN A 443 41.88 29.25 -28.12
N THR A 444 41.94 30.04 -27.03
CA THR A 444 42.48 31.43 -26.93
C THR A 444 41.87 32.20 -25.74
N GLY A 445 42.73 32.81 -24.90
CA GLY A 445 42.40 34.13 -24.31
C GLY A 445 42.34 34.27 -22.79
N ALA A 446 43.52 34.28 -22.15
CA ALA A 446 43.98 35.26 -21.15
C ALA A 446 43.24 35.51 -19.80
N ALA A 447 44.06 35.32 -18.74
CA ALA A 447 44.27 36.17 -17.56
C ALA A 447 43.24 36.17 -16.41
N ALA A 448 43.58 35.53 -15.28
CA ALA A 448 44.34 36.14 -14.18
C ALA A 448 44.31 35.24 -12.91
N ASP A 449 45.50 34.81 -12.50
CA ASP A 449 45.86 34.27 -11.17
C ASP A 449 45.92 35.41 -10.11
N PRO A 450 46.09 35.18 -8.78
CA PRO A 450 46.81 34.04 -8.18
C PRO A 450 46.33 33.48 -6.81
N ALA A 451 47.00 32.37 -6.45
CA ALA A 451 47.56 31.99 -5.14
C ALA A 451 46.85 30.88 -4.34
N THR A 452 47.49 29.84 -3.78
CA THR A 452 48.86 29.29 -3.84
C THR A 452 48.86 27.93 -3.10
N SER A 453 49.72 27.00 -3.55
CA SER A 453 50.38 25.88 -2.82
C SER A 453 49.54 24.65 -2.39
N SER A 454 50.00 23.39 -2.44
CA SER A 454 51.12 22.67 -3.09
C SER A 454 51.06 21.20 -2.61
N SER A 455 51.23 20.19 -3.49
CA SER A 455 52.25 19.10 -3.36
C SER A 455 52.00 17.88 -4.30
N VAL A 456 52.77 17.86 -5.40
CA VAL A 456 53.62 16.79 -5.97
C VAL A 456 53.22 15.29 -5.86
N LEU A 457 53.10 14.67 -7.04
CA LEU A 457 53.21 13.23 -7.36
C LEU A 457 54.67 12.84 -7.72
N PRO A 458 55.14 11.61 -7.46
CA PRO A 458 56.36 11.08 -8.06
C PRO A 458 56.11 10.28 -9.36
N THR A 459 57.08 10.38 -10.27
CA THR A 459 57.14 9.82 -11.63
C THR A 459 58.17 8.70 -11.73
N THR A 460 57.79 7.51 -12.23
CA THR A 460 58.66 6.57 -12.99
C THR A 460 57.80 5.52 -13.73
N PRO A 461 58.17 5.06 -14.95
CA PRO A 461 57.42 4.03 -15.69
C PRO A 461 58.04 2.63 -15.51
N PRO A 462 57.24 1.54 -15.41
CA PRO A 462 57.78 0.18 -15.49
C PRO A 462 57.79 -0.39 -16.91
N THR A 463 58.66 -1.37 -17.11
CA THR A 463 59.08 -2.02 -18.36
C THR A 463 58.26 -3.28 -18.71
N ALA A 464 58.59 -3.86 -19.87
CA ALA A 464 57.77 -4.67 -20.78
C ALA A 464 57.20 -6.05 -20.34
N ASP A 465 57.13 -6.39 -19.05
CA ASP A 465 56.61 -7.70 -18.59
C ASP A 465 55.17 -7.70 -18.03
N GLU A 466 54.44 -6.58 -18.14
CA GLU A 466 53.02 -6.46 -17.73
C GLU A 466 52.01 -6.51 -18.88
N ARG A 467 52.32 -7.21 -19.99
CA ARG A 467 51.42 -7.31 -21.16
C ARG A 467 50.45 -8.49 -21.17
N LEU A 468 50.31 -9.25 -20.08
CA LEU A 468 49.47 -10.46 -20.05
C LEU A 468 48.29 -10.43 -19.05
N THR A 469 47.97 -9.29 -18.45
CA THR A 469 46.79 -9.16 -17.56
C THR A 469 45.99 -7.88 -17.80
N VAL A 470 45.66 -7.57 -19.07
CA VAL A 470 44.77 -6.45 -19.44
C VAL A 470 43.62 -6.92 -20.34
N LEU A 471 42.94 -8.00 -19.96
CA LEU A 471 41.59 -8.35 -20.47
C LEU A 471 40.59 -8.59 -19.33
N ALA A 472 40.88 -8.10 -18.12
CA ALA A 472 39.97 -8.23 -16.99
C ALA A 472 40.12 -7.06 -16.01
N SER A 473 39.77 -5.84 -16.42
CA SER A 473 39.29 -4.82 -15.47
C SER A 473 38.66 -3.62 -16.19
N ASP A 474 37.42 -3.76 -16.63
CA ASP A 474 36.52 -2.60 -16.67
C ASP A 474 36.06 -2.32 -15.24
N LYS A 475 36.83 -1.48 -14.54
CA LYS A 475 36.39 -0.86 -13.27
C LYS A 475 35.28 0.14 -13.61
N VAL A 476 34.05 -0.34 -13.59
CA VAL A 476 32.83 0.46 -13.53
C VAL A 476 32.82 1.28 -12.24
N HIS A 477 32.48 2.56 -12.37
CA HIS A 477 32.29 3.50 -11.27
C HIS A 477 31.31 2.97 -10.21
N ALA A 478 31.62 3.21 -8.94
CA ALA A 478 30.73 2.98 -7.81
C ALA A 478 29.60 4.02 -7.82
N GLY A 479 28.52 3.70 -8.53
CA GLY A 479 27.37 4.59 -8.67
C GLY A 479 26.22 3.98 -9.47
N VAL A 480 26.06 2.66 -9.46
CA VAL A 480 24.84 1.96 -9.92
C VAL A 480 24.75 0.72 -9.06
N THR A 481 23.60 0.48 -8.43
CA THR A 481 23.28 -0.79 -7.77
C THR A 481 23.71 -1.93 -8.68
N SER A 482 24.71 -2.70 -8.26
CA SER A 482 25.40 -3.61 -9.18
C SER A 482 24.40 -4.59 -9.79
N ARG A 483 24.38 -4.63 -11.13
CA ARG A 483 23.52 -5.47 -11.99
C ARG A 483 23.45 -6.94 -11.55
N ALA A 484 24.47 -7.44 -10.85
CA ALA A 484 24.53 -8.81 -10.31
C ALA A 484 23.77 -9.02 -8.99
N HIS A 485 23.65 -7.99 -8.13
CA HIS A 485 23.08 -8.14 -6.78
C HIS A 485 21.55 -8.19 -6.76
N VAL A 486 20.89 -7.45 -7.67
CA VAL A 486 19.43 -7.49 -7.85
C VAL A 486 18.98 -8.84 -8.42
N VAL A 487 19.78 -9.40 -9.34
CA VAL A 487 19.55 -10.70 -10.00
C VAL A 487 19.69 -11.86 -9.01
N ALA A 488 20.67 -11.80 -8.10
CA ALA A 488 20.99 -12.92 -7.20
C ALA A 488 20.02 -13.10 -6.00
N THR A 489 19.19 -12.11 -5.69
CA THR A 489 18.45 -12.06 -4.40
C THR A 489 16.93 -12.04 -4.52
N THR A 490 16.36 -11.93 -5.73
CA THR A 490 14.90 -11.78 -5.89
C THR A 490 14.27 -12.93 -6.68
N LYS A 491 13.26 -13.59 -6.10
CA LYS A 491 12.34 -14.46 -6.86
C LYS A 491 11.67 -13.60 -7.93
N CYS A 492 11.66 -13.99 -9.21
CA CYS A 492 11.01 -13.18 -10.25
C CYS A 492 9.48 -13.19 -10.09
N VAL A 493 8.84 -12.04 -10.33
CA VAL A 493 7.38 -11.89 -10.29
C VAL A 493 6.84 -12.19 -11.68
N VAL A 494 5.87 -13.09 -11.77
CA VAL A 494 5.18 -13.41 -13.03
C VAL A 494 3.70 -13.09 -12.87
N LEU A 495 3.22 -12.11 -13.64
CA LEU A 495 1.82 -11.71 -13.65
C LEU A 495 1.02 -12.60 -14.61
N LEU A 496 0.52 -13.73 -14.11
CA LEU A 496 -0.33 -14.62 -14.90
C LEU A 496 -1.66 -13.93 -15.28
N PRO A 497 -2.31 -14.31 -16.39
CA PRO A 497 -3.56 -13.70 -16.82
C PRO A 497 -4.66 -13.59 -15.74
N ASP A 498 -4.76 -14.58 -14.86
CA ASP A 498 -5.77 -14.63 -13.79
C ASP A 498 -5.53 -13.56 -12.70
N PHE A 499 -4.31 -13.02 -12.59
CA PHE A 499 -4.00 -11.88 -11.74
C PHE A 499 -4.83 -10.65 -12.12
N PHE A 500 -4.93 -10.37 -13.43
CA PHE A 500 -5.66 -9.20 -13.93
C PHE A 500 -7.17 -9.29 -13.73
N ASP A 501 -7.71 -10.51 -13.61
CA ASP A 501 -9.11 -10.72 -13.26
C ASP A 501 -9.34 -10.45 -11.76
N LYS A 502 -8.39 -10.82 -10.89
CA LYS A 502 -8.42 -10.49 -9.46
C LYS A 502 -8.35 -8.98 -9.19
N LEU A 503 -7.61 -8.22 -10.01
CA LEU A 503 -7.49 -6.76 -9.87
C LEU A 503 -8.82 -6.01 -9.99
N ARG A 504 -9.84 -6.60 -10.61
CA ARG A 504 -11.18 -5.99 -10.72
C ARG A 504 -12.05 -6.23 -9.48
N GLY A 505 -11.59 -7.06 -8.54
CA GLY A 505 -12.26 -7.29 -7.25
C GLY A 505 -11.95 -6.21 -6.22
N VAL A 506 -12.65 -6.29 -5.09
CA VAL A 506 -12.38 -5.47 -3.90
C VAL A 506 -11.68 -6.35 -2.88
N VAL A 507 -10.51 -5.90 -2.41
CA VAL A 507 -9.71 -6.61 -1.39
C VAL A 507 -9.45 -5.64 -0.24
N VAL A 508 -9.85 -6.04 0.96
CA VAL A 508 -9.56 -5.32 2.21
C VAL A 508 -8.98 -6.32 3.20
N GLN A 509 -7.69 -6.20 3.44
CA GLN A 509 -6.89 -7.02 4.34
C GLN A 509 -6.00 -6.09 5.19
N LYS A 510 -5.34 -6.66 6.22
CA LYS A 510 -4.48 -5.89 7.14
C LYS A 510 -3.34 -5.15 6.42
N ASP A 511 -2.85 -5.70 5.32
CA ASP A 511 -1.68 -5.29 4.54
C ASP A 511 -2.02 -4.79 3.13
N LEU A 512 -3.29 -4.90 2.71
CA LEU A 512 -3.77 -4.52 1.39
C LEU A 512 -5.16 -3.90 1.43
N LYS A 513 -5.27 -2.70 0.88
CA LYS A 513 -6.56 -2.10 0.50
C LYS A 513 -6.55 -1.85 -1.01
N TRP A 514 -7.46 -2.51 -1.71
CA TRP A 514 -7.56 -2.45 -3.17
C TRP A 514 -9.03 -2.42 -3.61
N ASP A 515 -9.39 -1.43 -4.42
CA ASP A 515 -10.71 -1.30 -5.01
C ASP A 515 -10.68 -0.78 -6.46
N ALA A 516 -11.85 -0.46 -7.00
CA ALA A 516 -11.97 0.08 -8.34
C ALA A 516 -11.31 1.47 -8.51
N HIS A 517 -11.20 2.27 -7.44
CA HIS A 517 -10.52 3.57 -7.49
C HIS A 517 -9.02 3.39 -7.61
N ASN A 518 -8.42 2.43 -6.88
CA ASN A 518 -7.01 2.08 -7.04
C ASN A 518 -6.71 1.66 -8.48
N LEU A 519 -7.57 0.81 -9.06
CA LEU A 519 -7.40 0.36 -10.44
C LEU A 519 -7.51 1.52 -11.45
N ALA A 520 -8.48 2.42 -11.27
CA ALA A 520 -8.65 3.59 -12.13
C ALA A 520 -7.44 4.53 -12.04
N GLU A 521 -6.95 4.81 -10.83
CA GLU A 521 -5.77 5.65 -10.62
C GLU A 521 -4.51 5.03 -11.24
N LEU A 522 -4.32 3.71 -11.10
CA LEU A 522 -3.23 3.00 -11.77
C LEU A 522 -3.31 3.17 -13.30
N GLN A 523 -4.50 3.03 -13.90
CA GLN A 523 -4.68 3.23 -15.34
C GLN A 523 -4.32 4.64 -15.75
N THR A 524 -4.78 5.66 -15.02
CA THR A 524 -4.45 7.07 -15.27
C THR A 524 -2.95 7.31 -15.18
N ARG A 525 -2.28 6.85 -14.10
CA ARG A 525 -0.83 7.04 -13.92
C ARG A 525 0.00 6.35 -14.99
N LEU A 526 -0.40 5.17 -15.45
CA LEU A 526 0.28 4.50 -16.57
C LEU A 526 0.16 5.31 -17.87
N VAL A 527 -1.01 5.86 -18.16
CA VAL A 527 -1.24 6.70 -19.35
C VAL A 527 -0.44 8.00 -19.25
N ASP A 528 -0.46 8.66 -18.08
CA ASP A 528 0.27 9.90 -17.84
C ASP A 528 1.78 9.69 -18.07
N GLU A 529 2.36 8.64 -17.48
CA GLU A 529 3.78 8.32 -17.64
C GLU A 529 4.14 8.00 -19.09
N LEU A 530 3.31 7.21 -19.78
CA LEU A 530 3.51 6.89 -21.19
C LEU A 530 3.42 8.14 -22.07
N SER A 531 2.48 9.04 -21.78
CA SER A 531 2.31 10.31 -22.51
C SER A 531 3.50 11.23 -22.31
N LEU A 532 4.03 11.31 -21.09
CA LEU A 532 5.23 12.10 -20.77
C LEU A 532 6.45 11.52 -21.47
N PHE A 533 6.60 10.19 -21.46
CA PHE A 533 7.69 9.53 -22.15
C PHE A 533 7.64 9.75 -23.67
N ASP A 534 6.46 9.70 -24.29
CA ASP A 534 6.30 9.99 -25.72
C ASP A 534 6.52 11.47 -26.05
N LEU A 535 6.05 12.38 -25.20
CA LEU A 535 6.31 13.81 -25.34
C LEU A 535 7.82 14.09 -25.29
N ASN A 536 8.52 13.52 -24.31
CA ASN A 536 9.97 13.65 -24.18
C ASN A 536 10.68 13.10 -25.41
N ARG A 537 10.27 11.92 -25.91
CA ARG A 537 10.77 11.39 -27.18
C ARG A 537 10.64 12.43 -28.29
N LEU A 538 9.43 12.96 -28.52
CA LEU A 538 9.17 13.98 -29.55
C LEU A 538 10.01 15.26 -29.35
N THR A 539 10.17 15.74 -28.12
CA THR A 539 10.96 16.92 -27.81
C THR A 539 12.45 16.70 -28.09
N TYR A 540 13.01 15.57 -27.65
CA TYR A 540 14.40 15.21 -27.96
C TYR A 540 14.60 15.02 -29.47
N PHE A 541 13.61 14.44 -30.16
CA PHE A 541 13.61 14.35 -31.63
C PHE A 541 13.63 15.72 -32.30
N PHE A 542 12.82 16.67 -31.83
CA PHE A 542 12.80 18.04 -32.33
C PHE A 542 14.09 18.81 -32.04
N PHE A 543 14.67 18.61 -30.85
CA PHE A 543 15.93 19.22 -30.43
C PHE A 543 17.10 18.82 -31.33
N LEU A 544 17.14 17.57 -31.77
CA LEU A 544 18.15 17.04 -32.70
C LEU A 544 18.00 17.58 -34.14
N LEU A 545 16.85 18.14 -34.52
CA LEU A 545 16.56 18.68 -35.86
C LEU A 545 16.85 20.17 -36.00
N SER A 546 16.98 20.88 -34.89
CA SER A 546 17.05 22.34 -34.87
C SER A 546 18.50 22.79 -34.75
N SER A 547 18.97 23.69 -35.63
CA SER A 547 20.24 24.38 -35.42
C SER A 547 20.17 25.14 -34.08
N PRO A 548 21.14 25.01 -33.16
CA PRO A 548 21.09 25.64 -31.83
C PRO A 548 20.91 27.16 -31.86
N THR A 549 21.22 27.81 -32.98
CA THR A 549 21.21 29.27 -33.15
C THR A 549 19.92 29.85 -33.74
N ASP A 550 19.04 29.03 -34.32
CA ASP A 550 17.82 29.49 -35.02
C ASP A 550 16.55 29.39 -34.16
N ARG A 551 16.70 29.14 -32.87
CA ARG A 551 15.57 28.75 -32.01
C ARG A 551 14.84 29.98 -31.45
N THR A 552 13.61 30.20 -31.92
CA THR A 552 12.59 30.98 -31.19
C THR A 552 11.79 30.02 -30.31
N GLU A 553 11.46 30.43 -29.07
CA GLU A 553 10.66 29.61 -28.13
C GLU A 553 9.38 29.12 -28.80
N SER A 554 9.21 27.79 -28.85
CA SER A 554 8.02 27.18 -29.43
C SER A 554 6.90 27.09 -28.39
N ALA A 555 5.65 26.96 -28.84
CA ALA A 555 4.51 26.72 -27.94
C ALA A 555 4.65 25.43 -27.12
N LEU A 556 5.45 24.45 -27.59
CA LEU A 556 5.80 23.24 -26.87
C LEU A 556 6.68 23.54 -25.65
N ASP A 557 7.65 24.44 -25.80
CA ASP A 557 8.53 24.91 -24.72
C ASP A 557 7.73 25.65 -23.64
N ALA A 558 6.80 26.53 -24.05
CA ALA A 558 5.90 27.24 -23.14
C ALA A 558 4.88 26.31 -22.42
N SER A 559 4.50 25.19 -23.04
CA SER A 559 3.63 24.18 -22.45
C SER A 559 4.34 23.34 -21.38
N MET A 560 5.66 23.16 -21.50
CA MET A 560 6.47 22.47 -20.50
C MET A 560 6.74 23.35 -19.27
N GLU A 561 6.93 24.66 -19.45
CA GLU A 561 7.13 25.60 -18.32
C GLU A 561 5.87 25.84 -17.48
N ARG A 562 4.66 25.74 -18.06
CA ARG A 562 3.40 26.06 -17.35
C ARG A 562 2.71 24.87 -16.67
N GLY A 563 3.34 23.70 -16.67
CA GLY A 563 2.73 22.46 -16.17
C GLY A 563 1.68 21.95 -17.16
N VAL A 564 1.91 20.74 -17.67
CA VAL A 564 1.07 20.08 -18.66
C VAL A 564 -0.37 19.99 -18.14
N ARG A 565 -1.33 20.64 -18.82
CA ARG A 565 -2.75 20.32 -18.64
C ARG A 565 -3.04 19.04 -19.44
N PRO A 566 -3.47 17.96 -18.79
CA PRO A 566 -3.80 16.72 -19.47
C PRO A 566 -5.10 16.93 -20.24
N ASP A 567 -5.03 16.82 -21.57
CA ASP A 567 -6.20 16.77 -22.42
C ASP A 567 -6.17 15.40 -23.12
N ALA A 568 -6.96 14.47 -22.60
CA ALA A 568 -6.99 13.08 -23.07
C ALA A 568 -7.43 12.96 -24.53
N ASP A 569 -8.14 13.97 -25.04
CA ASP A 569 -8.54 14.05 -26.44
C ASP A 569 -7.42 14.58 -27.35
N ALA A 570 -6.40 15.27 -26.81
CA ALA A 570 -5.34 15.92 -27.58
C ALA A 570 -4.38 14.95 -28.29
N LEU A 571 -4.16 13.74 -27.75
CA LEU A 571 -3.37 12.71 -28.44
C LEU A 571 -4.14 12.10 -29.63
N SER A 572 -5.47 12.20 -29.65
CA SER A 572 -6.30 11.78 -30.79
C SER A 572 -6.60 12.91 -31.76
N SER A 573 -6.59 14.17 -31.29
CA SER A 573 -7.02 15.35 -32.05
C SER A 573 -5.87 16.22 -32.59
N ALA A 574 -4.61 15.88 -32.36
CA ALA A 574 -3.44 16.61 -32.88
C ALA A 574 -3.09 16.29 -34.35
N PHE A 575 -4.08 15.96 -35.19
CA PHE A 575 -3.94 15.98 -36.64
C PHE A 575 -4.62 17.24 -37.20
N PRO A 576 -3.88 18.20 -37.78
CA PRO A 576 -4.50 19.38 -38.38
C PRO A 576 -5.38 19.00 -39.58
N ALA A 577 -6.65 19.41 -39.53
CA ALA A 577 -7.51 19.52 -40.70
C ALA A 577 -7.23 20.86 -41.42
N VAL A 578 -6.19 20.94 -42.23
CA VAL A 578 -5.94 22.05 -43.17
C VAL A 578 -5.13 21.43 -44.32
N PHE A 579 -5.61 21.29 -45.57
CA PHE A 579 -6.04 22.34 -46.47
C PHE A 579 -7.12 21.87 -47.45
N GLY A 580 -8.23 22.61 -47.51
CA GLY A 580 -8.98 22.80 -48.74
C GLY A 580 -8.42 23.99 -49.52
N GLY A 581 -8.41 23.87 -50.85
CA GLY A 581 -8.53 25.01 -51.77
C GLY A 581 -7.27 25.80 -52.16
N VAL A 582 -6.63 25.38 -53.25
CA VAL A 582 -6.15 26.16 -54.42
C VAL A 582 -5.64 27.61 -54.20
N VAL A 583 -4.39 27.89 -54.61
CA VAL A 583 -3.98 28.70 -55.79
C VAL A 583 -2.45 28.66 -55.93
N ALA A 584 -1.99 28.56 -57.18
CA ALA A 584 -0.62 28.46 -57.65
C ALA A 584 0.33 29.61 -57.26
N THR A 585 1.63 29.32 -57.24
CA THR A 585 2.63 30.01 -58.10
C THR A 585 4.01 29.33 -58.04
N THR A 586 4.47 28.93 -59.23
CA THR A 586 5.85 28.84 -59.74
C THR A 586 7.01 29.21 -58.81
N THR A 587 8.02 28.34 -58.72
CA THR A 587 9.34 28.58 -59.34
C THR A 587 10.24 27.33 -59.34
N THR A 588 10.99 27.25 -60.42
CA THR A 588 11.96 26.26 -60.89
C THR A 588 13.21 26.11 -60.01
N SER A 589 13.78 24.90 -59.90
CA SER A 589 15.10 24.57 -60.50
C SER A 589 15.68 23.20 -60.09
N THR A 590 16.05 22.43 -61.12
CA THR A 590 17.26 21.59 -61.28
C THR A 590 17.52 20.36 -60.40
N THR A 591 17.13 19.21 -60.96
CA THR A 591 17.99 18.07 -61.37
C THR A 591 19.18 17.65 -60.50
N SER A 592 19.11 16.43 -59.96
CA SER A 592 20.18 15.43 -60.16
C SER A 592 19.60 14.01 -60.14
N THR A 593 19.97 13.26 -61.17
CA THR A 593 19.55 11.90 -61.53
C THR A 593 20.36 10.85 -60.76
N ALA A 594 19.68 9.90 -60.12
CA ALA A 594 20.27 8.62 -59.73
C ALA A 594 19.28 7.50 -60.10
N ALA A 595 19.67 6.68 -61.08
CA ALA A 595 18.89 5.55 -61.57
C ALA A 595 18.87 4.40 -60.54
N PRO A 596 17.76 3.65 -60.38
CA PRO A 596 17.76 2.42 -59.61
C PRO A 596 18.34 1.28 -60.47
N SER A 597 19.30 0.56 -59.91
CA SER A 597 19.80 -0.69 -60.48
C SER A 597 18.81 -1.83 -60.21
N ASP A 598 18.51 -2.59 -61.26
CA ASP A 598 17.60 -3.73 -61.29
C ASP A 598 18.25 -4.97 -60.61
N PRO A 599 17.71 -5.53 -59.50
CA PRO A 599 18.37 -6.61 -58.76
C PRO A 599 17.90 -8.02 -59.17
N PHE A 600 17.25 -8.19 -60.33
CA PHE A 600 16.73 -9.48 -60.78
C PHE A 600 17.43 -9.97 -62.05
N ASP A 601 18.66 -10.45 -61.93
CA ASP A 601 19.24 -11.39 -62.89
C ASP A 601 20.27 -12.31 -62.22
N LYS A 602 19.87 -13.58 -62.02
CA LYS A 602 20.63 -14.83 -62.14
C LYS A 602 19.90 -15.95 -61.39
N GLU A 603 19.27 -16.83 -62.17
CA GLU A 603 18.87 -18.18 -61.75
C GLU A 603 20.08 -19.12 -61.94
N ASP A 604 20.49 -19.83 -60.88
CA ASP A 604 21.47 -20.92 -60.96
C ASP A 604 20.75 -22.28 -61.02
N ASP A 605 21.03 -23.02 -62.10
CA ASP A 605 20.82 -24.46 -62.23
C ASP A 605 21.89 -25.21 -61.41
N ILE A 606 21.47 -26.16 -60.58
CA ILE A 606 22.37 -27.06 -59.85
C ILE A 606 22.29 -28.45 -60.49
N THR A 607 23.44 -28.97 -60.93
CA THR A 607 23.67 -30.41 -61.08
C THR A 607 24.89 -30.83 -60.25
N ALA A 608 24.77 -32.01 -59.65
CA ALA A 608 25.64 -32.57 -58.63
C ALA A 608 26.88 -33.28 -59.19
N ALA A 609 27.96 -33.34 -58.40
CA ALA A 609 28.85 -34.51 -58.30
C ALA A 609 29.77 -34.40 -57.06
N ASP A 610 29.94 -35.53 -56.39
CA ASP A 610 30.81 -35.81 -55.23
C ASP A 610 32.31 -35.61 -55.53
N ASP A 611 33.08 -35.23 -54.51
CA ASP A 611 34.31 -35.95 -54.09
C ASP A 611 34.91 -35.37 -52.78
N VAL A 612 35.31 -36.26 -51.89
CA VAL A 612 36.01 -36.10 -50.59
C VAL A 612 37.14 -37.14 -50.64
N PRO A 613 38.41 -36.98 -50.12
CA PRO A 613 38.76 -36.46 -48.79
C PRO A 613 40.11 -35.70 -48.62
N ALA A 614 40.25 -34.99 -47.48
CA ALA A 614 41.27 -35.24 -46.43
C ALA A 614 41.78 -33.97 -45.70
N HIS A 615 41.42 -33.89 -44.41
CA HIS A 615 42.10 -33.32 -43.23
C HIS A 615 42.99 -32.07 -43.33
N HIS A 616 42.58 -31.01 -42.63
CA HIS A 616 43.36 -30.45 -41.51
C HIS A 616 42.49 -29.66 -40.52
N HIS A 617 43.06 -29.43 -39.34
CA HIS A 617 42.43 -29.29 -38.04
C HIS A 617 41.58 -28.04 -37.78
N VAL A 618 40.54 -28.29 -36.98
CA VAL A 618 39.80 -27.46 -36.02
C VAL A 618 40.55 -26.21 -35.52
N GLU A 619 39.95 -25.03 -35.73
CA GLU A 619 39.92 -23.93 -34.75
C GLU A 619 38.78 -22.93 -35.06
N GLN A 620 37.81 -22.88 -34.14
CA GLN A 620 37.01 -21.74 -33.69
C GLN A 620 36.40 -20.76 -34.74
N HIS A 621 35.09 -20.91 -35.00
CA HIS A 621 34.22 -19.78 -35.33
C HIS A 621 33.37 -19.39 -34.11
N HIS A 622 33.91 -18.49 -33.28
CA HIS A 622 33.07 -17.58 -32.51
C HIS A 622 32.39 -16.65 -33.53
N GLN A 623 31.10 -16.84 -33.77
CA GLN A 623 30.30 -15.86 -34.51
C GLN A 623 30.21 -14.59 -33.65
N HIS A 624 30.95 -13.57 -34.07
CA HIS A 624 30.78 -12.20 -33.63
C HIS A 624 29.33 -11.76 -33.90
N ILE A 625 28.50 -11.73 -32.86
CA ILE A 625 27.28 -10.91 -32.82
C ILE A 625 27.77 -9.46 -32.75
N VAL A 626 28.01 -8.85 -33.92
CA VAL A 626 28.18 -7.40 -34.00
C VAL A 626 26.78 -6.81 -33.84
N ALA A 627 26.43 -6.46 -32.59
CA ALA A 627 25.24 -5.66 -32.34
C ALA A 627 25.30 -4.40 -33.21
N SER A 628 24.37 -4.26 -34.15
CA SER A 628 24.22 -3.04 -34.94
C SER A 628 24.15 -1.85 -33.96
N PRO A 629 24.93 -0.78 -34.16
CA PRO A 629 24.98 0.33 -33.22
C PRO A 629 23.59 0.93 -33.02
N LYS A 630 23.14 1.02 -31.77
CA LYS A 630 21.89 1.70 -31.41
C LYS A 630 21.94 3.13 -31.96
N PRO A 631 20.93 3.59 -32.72
CA PRO A 631 20.94 4.95 -33.22
C PRO A 631 20.99 5.97 -32.07
N PHE A 632 21.77 7.03 -32.23
CA PHE A 632 22.07 8.05 -31.20
C PHE A 632 20.85 8.79 -30.64
N TRP A 633 19.67 8.67 -31.28
CA TRP A 633 18.45 9.38 -30.95
C TRP A 633 17.42 8.57 -30.14
N PHE A 634 17.80 7.42 -29.58
CA PHE A 634 16.91 6.59 -28.75
C PHE A 634 16.89 7.04 -27.29
N LEU A 635 15.75 7.59 -26.84
CA LEU A 635 15.49 7.87 -25.43
C LEU A 635 15.14 6.57 -24.69
N ASN A 636 15.91 6.21 -23.66
CA ASN A 636 15.57 5.11 -22.75
C ASN A 636 14.73 5.64 -21.59
N TRP A 637 13.58 5.02 -21.36
CA TRP A 637 12.76 5.33 -20.19
C TRP A 637 13.44 4.81 -18.91
N ASN A 638 13.50 5.66 -17.89
CA ASN A 638 14.05 5.30 -16.59
C ASN A 638 13.03 4.49 -15.76
N ALA A 639 12.82 3.24 -16.16
CA ALA A 639 11.85 2.36 -15.55
C ALA A 639 12.11 2.09 -14.05
N ASP A 640 13.33 2.30 -13.55
CA ASP A 640 13.69 1.98 -12.18
C ASP A 640 13.19 3.04 -11.17
N GLU A 641 12.88 4.26 -11.62
CA GLU A 641 12.33 5.35 -10.81
C GLU A 641 10.79 5.39 -10.80
N PHE A 642 10.14 4.69 -11.73
CA PHE A 642 8.69 4.72 -11.82
C PHE A 642 8.03 3.97 -10.66
N VAL A 643 7.33 4.72 -9.82
CA VAL A 643 6.58 4.23 -8.65
C VAL A 643 5.16 4.78 -8.70
N VAL A 644 4.17 3.93 -8.42
CA VAL A 644 2.77 4.35 -8.38
C VAL A 644 2.36 4.64 -6.94
N GLU A 645 2.13 5.91 -6.65
CA GLU A 645 1.53 6.37 -5.38
C GLU A 645 0.03 6.56 -5.55
N PHE A 646 -0.77 5.85 -4.75
CA PHE A 646 -2.23 5.91 -4.80
C PHE A 646 -2.79 7.02 -3.91
N ALA A 647 -3.25 8.13 -4.51
CA ALA A 647 -3.88 9.27 -3.86
C ALA A 647 -5.19 8.89 -3.17
N CYS A 648 -5.95 7.92 -3.72
CA CYS A 648 -7.18 7.41 -3.07
C CYS A 648 -6.93 6.76 -1.70
N LEU A 649 -5.68 6.41 -1.37
CA LEU A 649 -5.29 5.87 -0.07
C LEU A 649 -4.63 6.90 0.85
N LYS A 650 -4.55 8.17 0.46
CA LYS A 650 -3.84 9.22 1.24
C LYS A 650 -4.42 9.43 2.64
N ASP A 651 -5.73 9.29 2.78
CA ASP A 651 -6.45 9.45 4.05
C ASP A 651 -6.40 8.17 4.92
N GLU A 652 -5.89 7.07 4.37
CA GLU A 652 -5.74 5.82 5.11
C GLU A 652 -4.43 5.82 5.89
N VAL A 653 -4.54 5.52 7.18
CA VAL A 653 -3.39 5.50 8.07
C VAL A 653 -2.67 4.16 7.92
N ARG A 654 -1.56 4.19 7.19
CA ARG A 654 -0.61 3.09 7.08
C ARG A 654 0.61 3.33 7.98
N VAL A 655 1.06 2.28 8.66
CA VAL A 655 2.32 2.25 9.41
C VAL A 655 2.99 0.93 9.11
N GLY A 656 4.25 0.97 8.68
CA GLY A 656 4.94 -0.23 8.22
C GLY A 656 4.15 -0.97 7.12
N ALA A 657 4.00 -2.28 7.28
CA ALA A 657 3.26 -3.12 6.34
C ALA A 657 1.73 -2.95 6.43
N TYR A 658 1.19 -2.36 7.50
CA TYR A 658 -0.23 -2.52 7.88
C TYR A 658 -1.06 -1.23 7.80
N TYR A 659 -2.33 -1.39 7.43
CA TYR A 659 -3.37 -0.35 7.53
C TYR A 659 -4.02 -0.42 8.90
N LEU A 660 -3.86 0.62 9.73
CA LEU A 660 -4.23 0.57 11.15
C LEU A 660 -5.70 0.28 11.38
N LYS A 661 -6.61 0.85 10.56
CA LYS A 661 -8.05 0.60 10.68
C LYS A 661 -8.42 -0.85 10.35
N ALA A 662 -7.68 -1.50 9.46
CA ALA A 662 -7.95 -2.88 9.05
C ALA A 662 -7.47 -3.92 10.09
N LEU A 663 -6.68 -3.50 11.09
CA LEU A 663 -6.24 -4.38 12.17
C LEU A 663 -7.34 -4.69 13.19
N PHE A 664 -8.38 -3.85 13.25
CA PHE A 664 -9.43 -3.94 14.26
C PHE A 664 -10.72 -4.56 13.70
N ASN A 665 -11.38 -5.39 14.50
CA ASN A 665 -12.74 -5.85 14.21
C ASN A 665 -13.77 -4.72 14.47
N ARG A 666 -15.06 -5.00 14.20
CA ARG A 666 -16.17 -4.07 14.48
C ARG A 666 -16.32 -3.70 15.96
N HIS A 667 -15.75 -4.49 16.87
CA HIS A 667 -15.79 -4.29 18.31
C HIS A 667 -14.56 -3.50 18.82
N GLY A 668 -13.58 -3.21 17.97
CA GLY A 668 -12.36 -2.48 18.33
C GLY A 668 -11.23 -3.36 18.87
N ASP A 669 -11.35 -4.69 18.77
CA ASP A 669 -10.30 -5.62 19.18
C ASP A 669 -9.36 -5.95 18.00
N LEU A 670 -8.10 -6.19 18.33
CA LEU A 670 -7.08 -6.61 17.37
C LEU A 670 -7.37 -8.03 16.88
N ALA A 671 -7.92 -8.15 15.67
CA ALA A 671 -8.36 -9.43 15.11
C ALA A 671 -7.21 -10.22 14.49
N GLU A 672 -6.26 -9.50 13.89
CA GLU A 672 -5.22 -10.06 13.05
C GLU A 672 -3.92 -10.29 13.84
N ASP A 673 -3.14 -11.29 13.42
CA ASP A 673 -1.81 -11.53 13.98
C ASP A 673 -0.77 -10.63 13.30
N ILE A 674 0.18 -10.14 14.10
CA ILE A 674 1.25 -9.25 13.65
C ILE A 674 2.58 -9.99 13.73
N VAL A 675 3.33 -9.95 12.64
CA VAL A 675 4.71 -10.46 12.60
C VAL A 675 5.67 -9.36 13.08
N ASP A 676 6.54 -9.74 14.01
CA ASP A 676 7.51 -8.87 14.71
C ASP A 676 6.85 -7.65 15.38
N VAL A 677 6.16 -7.92 16.48
CA VAL A 677 5.40 -6.92 17.25
C VAL A 677 6.31 -5.81 17.81
N GLU A 678 7.56 -6.11 18.16
CA GLU A 678 8.50 -5.14 18.72
C GLU A 678 8.93 -4.10 17.67
N ALA A 679 9.29 -4.57 16.46
CA ALA A 679 9.59 -3.68 15.34
C ALA A 679 8.38 -2.82 14.97
N PHE A 680 7.18 -3.40 14.94
CA PHE A 680 5.96 -2.67 14.60
C PHE A 680 5.58 -1.61 15.64
N ILE A 681 5.69 -1.91 16.94
CA ILE A 681 5.47 -0.92 18.02
C ILE A 681 6.47 0.23 17.93
N THR A 682 7.71 -0.04 17.53
CA THR A 682 8.72 0.99 17.33
C THR A 682 8.34 1.92 16.16
N LEU A 683 7.83 1.38 15.05
CA LEU A 683 7.32 2.18 13.93
C LEU A 683 6.09 3.01 14.33
N LEU A 684 5.17 2.44 15.12
CA LEU A 684 4.02 3.16 15.67
C LEU A 684 4.48 4.33 16.55
N TYR A 685 5.48 4.11 17.41
CA TYR A 685 6.07 5.15 18.24
C TYR A 685 6.66 6.30 17.39
N PHE A 686 7.44 5.98 16.35
CA PHE A 686 7.98 6.99 15.44
C PHE A 686 6.86 7.74 14.71
N ARG A 687 5.81 7.04 14.27
CA ARG A 687 4.64 7.67 13.63
C ARG A 687 3.94 8.66 14.56
N VAL A 688 3.80 8.33 15.85
CA VAL A 688 3.18 9.24 16.83
C VAL A 688 4.02 10.50 17.04
N LEU A 689 5.35 10.36 17.08
CA LEU A 689 6.26 11.47 17.31
C LEU A 689 6.52 12.34 16.06
N ALA A 690 6.22 11.83 14.87
CA ALA A 690 6.45 12.59 13.65
C ALA A 690 5.68 13.93 13.66
N PRO A 691 6.33 15.06 13.32
CA PRO A 691 5.73 16.39 13.42
C PRO A 691 4.59 16.60 12.42
N SER A 692 4.64 15.93 11.26
CA SER A 692 3.59 15.96 10.22
C SER A 692 2.36 15.11 10.54
N THR A 693 2.33 14.41 11.68
CA THR A 693 1.22 13.54 12.04
C THR A 693 0.09 14.35 12.66
N ASP A 694 -1.15 14.08 12.25
CA ASP A 694 -2.35 14.70 12.84
C ASP A 694 -2.72 14.05 14.17
N GLU A 695 -3.46 14.77 15.02
CA GLU A 695 -3.86 14.25 16.33
C GLU A 695 -4.71 12.97 16.24
N HIS A 696 -5.60 12.88 15.25
CA HIS A 696 -6.40 11.67 15.01
C HIS A 696 -5.51 10.45 14.69
N VAL A 697 -4.44 10.65 13.93
CA VAL A 697 -3.47 9.60 13.58
C VAL A 697 -2.66 9.20 14.81
N ARG A 698 -2.22 10.16 15.64
CA ARG A 698 -1.56 9.87 16.93
C ARG A 698 -2.46 9.02 17.82
N LEU A 699 -3.73 9.40 17.95
CA LEU A 699 -4.71 8.67 18.75
C LEU A 699 -4.88 7.22 18.24
N LEU A 700 -4.99 7.03 16.93
CA LEU A 700 -5.12 5.70 16.34
C LEU A 700 -3.87 4.84 16.58
N CYS A 701 -2.68 5.42 16.46
CA CYS A 701 -1.43 4.72 16.74
C CYS A 701 -1.35 4.31 18.23
N VAL A 702 -1.68 5.20 19.16
CA VAL A 702 -1.68 4.90 20.62
C VAL A 702 -2.71 3.83 20.97
N LYS A 703 -3.91 3.87 20.38
CA LYS A 703 -4.91 2.80 20.52
C LYS A 703 -4.38 1.46 20.01
N THR A 704 -3.69 1.48 18.87
CA THR A 704 -3.04 0.28 18.30
C THR A 704 -1.94 -0.25 19.20
N MET A 705 -1.07 0.60 19.73
CA MET A 705 -0.05 0.20 20.70
C MET A 705 -0.66 -0.42 21.96
N THR A 706 -1.77 0.13 22.46
CA THR A 706 -2.50 -0.40 23.61
C THR A 706 -3.09 -1.78 23.33
N ALA A 707 -3.73 -1.96 22.18
CA ALA A 707 -4.30 -3.24 21.77
C ALA A 707 -3.22 -4.32 21.54
N LEU A 708 -2.08 -3.94 20.96
CA LEU A 708 -0.94 -4.85 20.79
C LEU A 708 -0.37 -5.34 22.11
N TYR A 709 -0.23 -4.43 23.09
CA TYR A 709 0.26 -4.81 24.41
C TYR A 709 -0.70 -5.74 25.16
N ASN A 710 -2.01 -5.59 24.95
CA ASN A 710 -3.02 -6.49 25.51
C ASN A 710 -2.95 -7.90 24.91
N LYS A 711 -2.68 -8.01 23.60
CA LYS A 711 -2.61 -9.31 22.89
C LYS A 711 -1.27 -10.02 23.09
N TYR A 712 -0.16 -9.28 23.12
CA TYR A 712 1.21 -9.83 23.16
C TYR A 712 2.04 -9.37 24.39
N PRO A 713 1.55 -9.49 25.63
CA PRO A 713 2.24 -8.96 26.81
C PRO A 713 3.59 -9.67 27.10
N THR A 714 3.75 -10.94 26.70
CA THR A 714 4.95 -11.75 26.96
C THR A 714 6.09 -11.51 25.95
N GLU A 715 5.73 -11.10 24.73
CA GLU A 715 6.70 -10.83 23.65
C GLU A 715 7.31 -9.44 23.80
N ILE A 716 6.52 -8.45 24.22
CA ILE A 716 6.95 -7.05 24.41
C ILE A 716 7.58 -6.89 25.80
N ARG A 717 8.82 -7.39 25.95
CA ARG A 717 9.48 -7.50 27.26
C ARG A 717 9.89 -6.16 27.87
N SER A 718 10.29 -5.17 27.08
CA SER A 718 10.62 -3.84 27.61
C SER A 718 10.47 -2.74 26.57
N LEU A 719 9.94 -1.60 26.98
CA LEU A 719 9.85 -0.42 26.11
C LEU A 719 10.92 0.60 26.49
N VAL A 720 11.98 0.68 25.70
CA VAL A 720 13.11 1.61 25.95
C VAL A 720 12.67 3.06 25.81
N PHE A 721 11.72 3.34 24.92
CA PHE A 721 11.23 4.68 24.66
C PHE A 721 10.16 5.19 25.64
N LEU A 722 9.72 4.39 26.63
CA LEU A 722 8.57 4.71 27.49
C LEU A 722 8.67 6.09 28.17
N ASN A 723 9.79 6.38 28.84
CA ASN A 723 9.95 7.63 29.58
C ASN A 723 10.00 8.84 28.62
N GLN A 724 10.67 8.68 27.48
CA GLN A 724 10.71 9.72 26.46
C GLN A 724 9.32 9.99 25.87
N PHE A 725 8.55 8.93 25.61
CA PHE A 725 7.19 9.02 25.09
C PHE A 725 6.26 9.78 26.04
N VAL A 726 6.28 9.42 27.32
CA VAL A 726 5.47 10.09 28.36
C VAL A 726 5.88 11.55 28.50
N ARG A 727 7.18 11.85 28.51
CA ARG A 727 7.68 13.22 28.59
C ARG A 727 7.17 14.08 27.43
N VAL A 728 7.29 13.60 26.19
CA VAL A 728 6.84 14.36 25.00
C VAL A 728 5.32 14.56 25.00
N ALA A 729 4.56 13.54 25.39
CA ALA A 729 3.11 13.60 25.43
C ALA A 729 2.57 14.60 26.47
N MET A 730 3.27 14.75 27.60
CA MET A 730 2.76 15.43 28.79
C MET A 730 3.38 16.80 29.06
N THR A 731 4.46 17.20 28.37
CA THR A 731 5.16 18.47 28.63
C THR A 731 4.98 19.52 27.53
N SER A 732 5.06 20.81 27.91
CA SER A 732 4.97 21.96 27.00
C SER A 732 6.28 22.13 26.21
N PRO A 733 6.26 22.51 24.91
CA PRO A 733 5.14 23.08 24.12
C PRO A 733 4.28 22.05 23.38
N THR A 734 4.61 20.77 23.43
CA THR A 734 3.94 19.70 22.67
C THR A 734 2.74 19.11 23.39
N THR A 735 2.19 19.78 24.42
CA THR A 735 1.09 19.24 25.23
C THR A 735 -0.06 18.79 24.33
N TRP A 736 -0.21 17.47 24.21
CA TRP A 736 -1.29 16.88 23.44
C TRP A 736 -2.63 17.15 24.12
N SER A 737 -3.72 16.99 23.37
CA SER A 737 -5.06 17.11 23.94
C SER A 737 -5.25 16.20 25.16
N ARG A 738 -6.17 16.58 26.04
CA ARG A 738 -6.51 15.79 27.23
C ARG A 738 -6.93 14.37 26.86
N THR A 739 -7.69 14.21 25.77
CA THR A 739 -8.09 12.91 25.20
C THR A 739 -6.90 12.04 24.82
N LEU A 740 -5.96 12.60 24.03
CA LEU A 740 -4.79 11.84 23.58
C LEU A 740 -3.88 11.48 24.76
N ARG A 741 -3.65 12.41 25.70
CA ARG A 741 -2.91 12.14 26.95
C ARG A 741 -3.58 11.09 27.82
N GLY A 742 -4.90 11.08 27.88
CA GLY A 742 -5.69 10.02 28.52
C GLY A 742 -5.42 8.63 27.93
N HIS A 743 -5.40 8.53 26.59
CA HIS A 743 -5.08 7.27 25.90
C HIS A 743 -3.60 6.87 26.06
N VAL A 744 -2.69 7.83 26.13
CA VAL A 744 -1.29 7.57 26.50
C VAL A 744 -1.22 6.98 27.91
N MET A 745 -1.99 7.51 28.86
CA MET A 745 -2.04 6.96 30.21
C MET A 745 -2.67 5.56 30.24
N LEU A 746 -3.65 5.29 29.39
CA LEU A 746 -4.22 3.96 29.21
C LEU A 746 -3.17 2.96 28.68
N PHE A 747 -2.35 3.39 27.72
CA PHE A 747 -1.21 2.60 27.24
C PHE A 747 -0.19 2.35 28.36
N VAL A 748 0.19 3.39 29.10
CA VAL A 748 1.11 3.30 30.26
C VAL A 748 0.58 2.31 31.29
N GLU A 749 -0.72 2.37 31.61
CA GLU A 749 -1.35 1.42 32.53
C GLU A 749 -1.06 -0.03 32.09
N ARG A 750 -1.27 -0.36 30.81
CA ARG A 750 -1.05 -1.72 30.29
C ARG A 750 0.41 -2.11 30.41
N VAL A 751 1.32 -1.23 29.99
CA VAL A 751 2.78 -1.41 30.00
C VAL A 751 3.34 -1.65 31.40
N LEU A 752 2.75 -1.02 32.42
CA LEU A 752 3.14 -1.16 33.83
C LEU A 752 2.69 -2.48 34.47
N SER A 753 2.07 -3.39 33.71
CA SER A 753 1.83 -4.77 34.17
C SER A 753 3.13 -5.60 34.17
N ASN A 754 4.21 -5.08 33.58
CA ASN A 754 5.54 -5.69 33.57
C ASN A 754 6.49 -4.95 34.53
N ALA A 755 7.09 -5.68 35.48
CA ALA A 755 7.96 -5.14 36.52
C ALA A 755 9.22 -4.41 36.00
N VAL A 756 9.75 -4.79 34.84
CA VAL A 756 10.89 -4.11 34.20
C VAL A 756 10.51 -2.70 33.77
N ASN A 757 9.32 -2.55 33.18
CA ASN A 757 8.81 -1.25 32.76
C ASN A 757 8.45 -0.39 33.97
N VAL A 758 7.91 -0.98 35.04
CA VAL A 758 7.67 -0.26 36.31
C VAL A 758 8.98 0.32 36.85
N THR A 759 10.04 -0.48 36.92
CA THR A 759 11.35 -0.04 37.42
C THR A 759 11.91 1.10 36.58
N ARG A 760 11.81 1.01 35.24
CA ARG A 760 12.23 2.09 34.33
C ARG A 760 11.40 3.36 34.49
N PHE A 761 10.08 3.22 34.62
CA PHE A 761 9.16 4.34 34.80
C PHE A 761 9.47 5.09 36.10
N LEU A 762 9.76 4.36 37.19
CA LEU A 762 10.10 4.92 38.50
C LEU A 762 11.52 5.50 38.59
N HIS A 763 12.41 5.17 37.65
CA HIS A 763 13.76 5.74 37.61
C HIS A 763 13.73 7.26 37.36
N GLU A 764 12.72 7.73 36.63
CA GLU A 764 12.52 9.15 36.32
C GLU A 764 11.46 9.75 37.28
N PRO A 765 11.86 10.54 38.29
CA PRO A 765 10.94 11.04 39.31
C PRO A 765 9.86 11.98 38.73
N ALA A 766 10.17 12.68 37.63
CA ALA A 766 9.25 13.56 36.94
C ALA A 766 8.01 12.84 36.39
N ASN A 767 8.11 11.54 36.07
CA ASN A 767 6.99 10.77 35.54
C ASN A 767 5.80 10.71 36.52
N LEU A 768 6.08 10.61 37.83
CA LEU A 768 5.03 10.57 38.84
C LEU A 768 4.27 11.90 38.89
N GLU A 769 5.00 13.02 38.82
CA GLU A 769 4.40 14.36 38.79
C GLU A 769 3.54 14.56 37.56
N LEU A 770 3.93 14.03 36.39
CA LEU A 770 3.10 14.07 35.18
C LEU A 770 1.79 13.29 35.33
N VAL A 771 1.80 12.14 36.02
CA VAL A 771 0.58 11.36 36.31
C VAL A 771 -0.33 12.14 37.26
N VAL A 772 0.23 12.72 38.32
CA VAL A 772 -0.53 13.52 39.30
C VAL A 772 -1.08 14.81 38.67
N GLN A 773 -0.32 15.45 37.79
CA GLN A 773 -0.78 16.63 37.05
C GLN A 773 -1.97 16.30 36.14
N LEU A 774 -1.89 15.22 35.35
CA LEU A 774 -3.02 14.79 34.51
C LEU A 774 -4.23 14.38 35.37
N LEU A 775 -4.00 13.81 36.56
CA LEU A 775 -5.05 13.49 37.52
C LEU A 775 -5.74 14.75 38.08
N ARG A 776 -4.99 15.83 38.35
CA ARG A 776 -5.53 17.14 38.76
C ARG A 776 -6.37 17.75 37.64
N GLU A 777 -5.81 17.87 36.43
CA GLU A 777 -6.54 18.35 35.24
C GLU A 777 -7.79 17.50 34.94
N GLY A 778 -7.68 16.18 35.18
CA GLY A 778 -8.74 15.18 35.08
C GLY A 778 -9.94 15.46 36.00
N ASN A 779 -9.67 15.99 37.19
CA ASN A 779 -10.64 16.22 38.25
C ASN A 779 -11.35 17.59 38.12
N ASP A 780 -10.86 18.48 37.27
CA ASP A 780 -11.47 19.79 37.04
C ASP A 780 -12.77 19.68 36.22
N ALA A 781 -13.83 20.33 36.72
CA ALA A 781 -15.24 20.18 36.29
C ALA A 781 -15.62 20.83 34.94
N THR A 782 -14.65 21.17 34.09
CA THR A 782 -14.85 22.05 32.92
C THR A 782 -14.90 21.33 31.56
N ALA A 783 -14.84 19.99 31.52
CA ALA A 783 -14.81 19.20 30.26
C ALA A 783 -15.71 17.94 30.32
N ASP A 784 -15.92 17.28 29.17
CA ASP A 784 -16.76 16.07 29.00
C ASP A 784 -16.61 15.08 30.16
N ALA A 785 -17.66 14.97 30.98
CA ALA A 785 -17.60 14.35 32.31
C ALA A 785 -17.23 12.85 32.27
N ASP A 786 -17.64 12.13 31.24
CA ASP A 786 -17.39 10.68 31.10
C ASP A 786 -15.93 10.40 30.73
N GLU A 787 -15.37 11.17 29.80
CA GLU A 787 -13.98 11.05 29.40
C GLU A 787 -13.04 11.47 30.52
N ALA A 788 -13.34 12.60 31.16
CA ALA A 788 -12.65 13.08 32.35
C ALA A 788 -12.57 11.99 33.44
N THR A 789 -13.71 11.36 33.74
CA THR A 789 -13.81 10.28 34.72
C THR A 789 -12.95 9.07 34.33
N SER A 790 -12.94 8.69 33.05
CA SER A 790 -12.12 7.58 32.54
C SER A 790 -10.62 7.84 32.71
N ILE A 791 -10.18 9.07 32.44
CA ILE A 791 -8.78 9.49 32.62
C ILE A 791 -8.39 9.41 34.10
N VAL A 792 -9.21 9.96 35.00
CA VAL A 792 -9.01 9.91 36.45
C VAL A 792 -8.88 8.46 36.94
N GLN A 793 -9.80 7.58 36.52
CA GLN A 793 -9.73 6.15 36.86
C GLN A 793 -8.45 5.50 36.36
N THR A 794 -8.01 5.81 35.14
CA THR A 794 -6.80 5.26 34.53
C THR A 794 -5.55 5.71 35.30
N CYS A 795 -5.44 7.00 35.61
CA CYS A 795 -4.35 7.54 36.44
C CYS A 795 -4.30 6.87 37.82
N LEU A 796 -5.45 6.69 38.48
CA LEU A 796 -5.49 6.00 39.78
C LEU A 796 -5.01 4.55 39.69
N VAL A 797 -5.37 3.82 38.63
CA VAL A 797 -4.89 2.45 38.43
C VAL A 797 -3.39 2.42 38.15
N VAL A 798 -2.86 3.37 37.37
CA VAL A 798 -1.41 3.54 37.18
C VAL A 798 -0.71 3.72 38.53
N LEU A 799 -1.18 4.66 39.36
CA LEU A 799 -0.62 4.88 40.70
C LEU A 799 -0.68 3.62 41.57
N MET A 800 -1.81 2.91 41.57
CA MET A 800 -1.97 1.65 42.29
C MET A 800 -0.96 0.59 41.84
N LYS A 801 -0.77 0.38 40.52
CA LYS A 801 0.20 -0.59 39.97
C LYS A 801 1.63 -0.24 40.39
N LEU A 802 1.99 1.03 40.30
CA LEU A 802 3.33 1.49 40.69
C LEU A 802 3.61 1.27 42.18
N VAL A 803 2.63 1.49 43.06
CA VAL A 803 2.75 1.22 44.50
C VAL A 803 2.78 -0.28 44.78
N HIS A 804 1.91 -1.06 44.13
CA HIS A 804 1.76 -2.50 44.35
C HIS A 804 3.02 -3.29 43.98
N CYS A 805 3.66 -2.97 42.85
CA CYS A 805 4.86 -3.66 42.35
C CYS A 805 6.05 -3.62 43.33
N GLN A 806 6.05 -2.71 44.31
CA GLN A 806 7.10 -2.61 45.33
C GLN A 806 6.72 -3.30 46.65
N THR A 807 5.50 -3.83 46.75
CA THR A 807 4.96 -4.46 47.97
C THR A 807 4.80 -5.97 47.89
N THR A 808 4.79 -6.54 46.67
CA THR A 808 4.60 -7.98 46.41
C THR A 808 5.83 -8.59 45.74
N HIS A 809 6.03 -9.90 45.92
CA HIS A 809 7.05 -10.64 45.17
C HIS A 809 6.70 -10.64 43.67
N HIS A 810 7.72 -10.56 42.80
CA HIS A 810 7.65 -10.24 41.37
C HIS A 810 6.63 -11.03 40.50
N ASP A 811 6.05 -12.13 40.97
CA ASP A 811 5.21 -13.05 40.18
C ASP A 811 3.70 -12.76 40.19
N ASP A 812 3.20 -11.87 41.07
CA ASP A 812 1.73 -11.67 41.25
C ASP A 812 1.11 -10.52 40.42
N LEU A 813 1.90 -9.72 39.70
CA LEU A 813 1.35 -8.58 38.91
C LEU A 813 0.39 -9.01 37.77
N ALA A 814 0.55 -10.23 37.24
CA ALA A 814 -0.22 -10.71 36.09
C ALA A 814 -1.65 -11.17 36.43
N LYS A 815 -1.97 -11.38 37.72
CA LYS A 815 -3.26 -11.95 38.17
C LYS A 815 -4.25 -10.91 38.73
N SER A 816 -4.11 -9.65 38.35
CA SER A 816 -5.00 -8.57 38.83
C SER A 816 -6.38 -8.59 38.14
N GLU A 817 -7.05 -9.75 38.11
CA GLU A 817 -8.50 -9.81 37.98
C GLU A 817 -9.08 -9.65 39.38
N TYR A 818 -9.74 -8.51 39.61
CA TYR A 818 -10.70 -8.24 40.68
C TYR A 818 -10.46 -8.94 42.02
N PHE A 819 -9.68 -8.30 42.89
CA PHE A 819 -9.54 -8.79 44.26
C PHE A 819 -10.79 -8.52 45.08
N VAL A 820 -11.49 -9.60 45.43
CA VAL A 820 -12.50 -9.67 46.48
C VAL A 820 -11.77 -9.63 47.82
N GLY A 821 -12.25 -8.79 48.74
CA GLY A 821 -11.66 -8.61 50.07
C GLY A 821 -11.43 -9.93 50.81
N ASN A 822 -10.36 -9.95 51.62
CA ASN A 822 -9.89 -11.00 52.54
C ASN A 822 -8.74 -11.90 52.05
N GLN A 823 -7.58 -11.33 51.73
CA GLN A 823 -6.33 -12.07 51.94
C GLN A 823 -5.43 -11.40 52.99
N PRO A 824 -5.06 -12.12 54.07
CA PRO A 824 -4.05 -11.67 55.01
C PRO A 824 -2.68 -11.85 54.35
N THR A 825 -2.04 -10.75 53.94
CA THR A 825 -0.67 -10.80 53.42
C THR A 825 0.31 -11.04 54.56
N THR A 826 1.14 -12.07 54.41
CA THR A 826 2.20 -12.47 55.32
C THR A 826 3.19 -11.32 55.50
N THR A 827 3.43 -10.92 56.75
CA THR A 827 4.35 -9.85 57.13
C THR A 827 5.81 -10.26 56.86
N ALA A 828 6.31 -9.94 55.65
CA ALA A 828 7.74 -10.01 55.35
C ALA A 828 8.48 -8.75 55.86
N ALA A 829 9.76 -8.92 56.17
CA ALA A 829 10.63 -8.00 56.89
C ALA A 829 10.56 -6.51 56.46
N VAL A 830 10.60 -5.62 57.45
CA VAL A 830 10.53 -4.16 57.32
C VAL A 830 11.76 -3.60 56.60
N GLY A 831 11.65 -3.36 55.30
CA GLY A 831 12.60 -2.56 54.52
C GLY A 831 12.33 -1.05 54.63
N PRO A 832 13.22 -0.18 54.11
CA PRO A 832 12.98 1.26 54.06
C PRO A 832 11.74 1.60 53.21
N VAL A 833 10.98 2.61 53.60
CA VAL A 833 9.78 3.05 52.86
C VAL A 833 10.16 3.40 51.42
N SER A 834 9.49 2.73 50.49
CA SER A 834 9.73 2.86 49.06
C SER A 834 9.62 4.30 48.56
N TYR A 835 10.41 4.67 47.54
CA TYR A 835 10.42 6.02 46.97
C TYR A 835 9.02 6.51 46.56
N ILE A 836 8.23 5.68 45.87
CA ILE A 836 6.90 6.10 45.40
C ILE A 836 5.95 6.43 46.54
N LYS A 837 5.96 5.65 47.64
CA LYS A 837 5.14 5.95 48.82
C LYS A 837 5.53 7.27 49.46
N ARG A 838 6.83 7.57 49.53
CA ARG A 838 7.33 8.87 50.03
C ARG A 838 6.92 10.03 49.12
N ALA A 839 6.99 9.84 47.80
CA ALA A 839 6.59 10.87 46.84
C ALA A 839 5.07 11.09 46.83
N LEU A 840 4.25 10.04 46.83
CA LEU A 840 2.78 10.19 46.93
C LEU A 840 2.34 10.75 48.29
N ALA A 841 3.12 10.56 49.35
CA ALA A 841 2.83 11.14 50.66
C ALA A 841 2.85 12.69 50.66
N THR A 842 3.49 13.34 49.68
CA THR A 842 3.43 14.81 49.54
C THR A 842 2.12 15.29 48.91
N HIS A 843 1.36 14.39 48.28
CA HIS A 843 0.12 14.70 47.55
C HIS A 843 -1.15 14.20 48.24
N LEU A 844 -1.08 13.77 49.51
CA LEU A 844 -2.20 13.13 50.22
C LEU A 844 -3.46 14.00 50.29
N LYS A 845 -3.29 15.31 50.55
CA LYS A 845 -4.43 16.24 50.64
C LYS A 845 -5.21 16.29 49.34
N PHE A 846 -4.52 16.39 48.21
CA PHE A 846 -5.15 16.30 46.88
C PHE A 846 -5.79 14.93 46.64
N LEU A 847 -5.14 13.82 47.00
CA LEU A 847 -5.75 12.50 46.83
C LEU A 847 -7.03 12.32 47.66
N VAL A 848 -7.14 12.97 48.82
CA VAL A 848 -8.38 13.01 49.62
C VAL A 848 -9.50 13.76 48.90
N THR A 849 -9.21 14.85 48.17
CA THR A 849 -10.26 15.60 47.45
C THR A 849 -10.94 14.75 46.36
N LEU A 850 -10.23 13.78 45.79
CA LEU A 850 -10.79 12.83 44.82
C LEU A 850 -11.88 11.92 45.40
N LEU A 851 -12.00 11.81 46.73
CA LEU A 851 -13.12 11.11 47.36
C LEU A 851 -14.46 11.81 47.12
N ASP A 852 -14.45 13.09 46.76
CA ASP A 852 -15.65 13.87 46.40
C ASP A 852 -16.07 13.70 44.93
N HIS A 853 -15.31 12.93 44.15
CA HIS A 853 -15.62 12.71 42.74
C HIS A 853 -16.97 11.97 42.57
N PRO A 854 -17.84 12.36 41.61
CA PRO A 854 -19.19 11.80 41.46
C PRO A 854 -19.20 10.29 41.15
N SER A 855 -18.18 9.79 40.45
CA SER A 855 -18.05 8.36 40.12
C SER A 855 -17.69 7.49 41.33
N ARG A 856 -18.53 6.48 41.60
CA ARG A 856 -18.29 5.48 42.67
C ARG A 856 -17.04 4.64 42.45
N ALA A 857 -16.67 4.41 41.19
CA ALA A 857 -15.45 3.66 40.84
C ALA A 857 -14.19 4.44 41.26
N VAL A 858 -14.19 5.76 41.07
CA VAL A 858 -13.11 6.65 41.54
C VAL A 858 -13.02 6.60 43.05
N PHE A 859 -14.13 6.81 43.76
CA PHE A 859 -14.18 6.72 45.23
C PHE A 859 -13.55 5.42 45.78
N ARG A 860 -13.93 4.25 45.24
CA ARG A 860 -13.38 2.95 45.67
C ARG A 860 -11.90 2.80 45.34
N LYS A 861 -11.45 3.26 44.17
CA LYS A 861 -10.03 3.21 43.77
C LYS A 861 -9.16 4.11 44.64
N VAL A 862 -9.65 5.29 45.04
CA VAL A 862 -8.93 6.18 45.95
C VAL A 862 -8.72 5.50 47.31
N ILE A 863 -9.77 4.91 47.89
CA ILE A 863 -9.63 4.15 49.16
C ILE A 863 -8.61 3.03 49.03
N HIS A 864 -8.63 2.30 47.91
CA HIS A 864 -7.68 1.23 47.66
C HIS A 864 -6.24 1.76 47.52
N LEU A 865 -6.04 2.89 46.85
CA LEU A 865 -4.73 3.54 46.78
C LEU A 865 -4.22 3.90 48.19
N PHE A 866 -5.07 4.46 49.06
CA PHE A 866 -4.72 4.72 50.46
C PHE A 866 -4.38 3.44 51.23
N TYR A 867 -5.10 2.35 51.01
CA TYR A 867 -4.78 1.05 51.60
C TYR A 867 -3.35 0.59 51.23
N LEU A 868 -2.99 0.68 49.95
CA LEU A 868 -1.65 0.34 49.46
C LEU A 868 -0.55 1.29 49.99
N LEU A 869 -0.86 2.58 50.13
CA LEU A 869 0.07 3.57 50.68
C LEU A 869 0.40 3.33 52.16
N ILE A 870 -0.55 2.80 52.92
CA ILE A 870 -0.42 2.52 54.36
C ILE A 870 0.25 1.17 54.61
N GLN A 871 0.01 0.18 53.75
CA GLN A 871 0.64 -1.14 53.86
C GLN A 871 2.17 -0.99 53.96
N ASN A 872 2.82 -1.58 54.95
CA ASN A 872 4.27 -1.48 55.20
C ASN A 872 4.80 -0.02 55.34
N ASN A 873 3.96 0.94 55.71
CA ASN A 873 4.32 2.36 55.88
C ASN A 873 3.61 2.95 57.12
N GLU A 874 3.96 2.42 58.29
CA GLU A 874 3.28 2.77 59.55
C GLU A 874 3.46 4.22 59.98
N SER A 875 4.49 4.91 59.48
CA SER A 875 4.76 6.32 59.80
C SER A 875 3.74 7.29 59.23
N LEU A 876 2.97 6.89 58.21
CA LEU A 876 1.91 7.71 57.60
C LEU A 876 0.65 7.78 58.48
N VAL A 877 0.33 6.67 59.17
CA VAL A 877 -0.94 6.48 59.88
C VAL A 877 -1.24 7.59 60.90
N PRO A 878 -0.29 8.05 61.73
CA PRO A 878 -0.60 8.97 62.82
C PRO A 878 -1.07 10.36 62.38
N THR A 879 -0.77 10.77 61.14
CA THR A 879 -1.07 12.11 60.60
C THR A 879 -2.21 12.11 59.57
N LEU A 880 -2.81 10.97 59.25
CA LEU A 880 -3.86 10.89 58.22
C LEU A 880 -5.07 11.79 58.54
N HIS A 881 -5.39 11.98 59.81
CA HIS A 881 -6.49 12.85 60.21
C HIS A 881 -6.32 14.31 59.78
N THR A 882 -5.09 14.82 59.63
CA THR A 882 -4.82 16.21 59.23
C THR A 882 -5.11 16.48 57.76
N THR A 883 -5.22 15.42 56.94
CA THR A 883 -5.52 15.52 55.50
C THR A 883 -7.02 15.65 55.21
N GLY A 884 -7.87 15.50 56.22
CA GLY A 884 -9.33 15.50 56.07
C GLY A 884 -9.93 14.15 55.69
N LEU A 885 -9.10 13.10 55.53
CA LEU A 885 -9.49 11.77 55.06
C LEU A 885 -10.77 11.22 55.71
N PHE A 886 -10.86 11.23 57.05
CA PHE A 886 -12.02 10.68 57.76
C PHE A 886 -13.32 11.43 57.42
N TYR A 887 -13.29 12.75 57.28
CA TYR A 887 -14.48 13.55 56.95
C TYR A 887 -15.02 13.19 55.56
N TYR A 888 -14.14 13.15 54.56
CA TYR A 888 -14.53 12.80 53.18
C TYR A 888 -15.02 11.35 53.05
N LEU A 889 -14.43 10.40 53.79
CA LEU A 889 -14.86 9.00 53.76
C LEU A 889 -16.29 8.83 54.26
N PHE A 890 -16.62 9.40 55.44
CA PHE A 890 -17.96 9.28 56.02
C PHE A 890 -19.01 10.11 55.26
N ARG A 891 -18.63 11.28 54.75
CA ARG A 891 -19.49 12.11 53.91
C ARG A 891 -19.89 11.41 52.61
N ASN A 892 -18.96 10.74 51.93
CA ASN A 892 -19.17 10.19 50.58
C ASN A 892 -19.57 8.71 50.54
N ALA A 893 -19.67 8.04 51.69
CA ALA A 893 -20.25 6.71 51.81
C ALA A 893 -21.79 6.77 51.71
N ARG A 894 -22.34 6.52 50.51
CA ARG A 894 -23.79 6.64 50.24
C ARG A 894 -24.58 5.33 50.31
N THR A 895 -23.89 4.18 50.26
CA THR A 895 -24.51 2.85 50.32
C THR A 895 -23.86 2.01 51.42
N GLU A 896 -24.55 0.97 51.87
CA GLU A 896 -24.01 0.01 52.84
C GLU A 896 -22.70 -0.62 52.34
N ASP A 897 -22.62 -1.01 51.07
CA ASP A 897 -21.42 -1.57 50.45
C ASP A 897 -20.23 -0.59 50.49
N ASP A 898 -20.48 0.69 50.19
CA ASP A 898 -19.43 1.69 50.23
C ASP A 898 -18.95 1.94 51.66
N MET A 899 -19.87 1.91 52.64
CA MET A 899 -19.51 2.02 54.04
C MET A 899 -18.77 0.80 54.54
N PHE A 900 -19.07 -0.40 54.05
CA PHE A 900 -18.27 -1.58 54.34
C PHE A 900 -16.83 -1.41 53.88
N VAL A 901 -16.61 -0.91 52.66
CA VAL A 901 -15.27 -0.60 52.14
C VAL A 901 -14.55 0.44 53.00
N VAL A 902 -15.25 1.53 53.37
CA VAL A 902 -14.72 2.57 54.27
C VAL A 902 -14.37 1.99 55.64
N ALA A 903 -15.28 1.25 56.26
CA ALA A 903 -15.10 0.67 57.59
C ALA A 903 -13.94 -0.33 57.61
N ASN A 904 -13.82 -1.16 56.57
CA ASN A 904 -12.71 -2.09 56.41
C ASN A 904 -11.36 -1.36 56.32
N PHE A 905 -11.30 -0.26 55.59
CA PHE A 905 -10.11 0.59 55.49
C PHE A 905 -9.79 1.33 56.80
N VAL A 906 -10.80 1.81 57.52
CA VAL A 906 -10.67 2.62 58.73
C VAL A 906 -10.27 1.79 59.96
N THR A 907 -10.70 0.52 60.02
CA THR A 907 -10.43 -0.44 61.13
C THR A 907 -8.95 -0.50 61.56
N PRO A 908 -7.96 -0.61 60.65
CA PRO A 908 -6.55 -0.64 61.05
C PRO A 908 -5.95 0.72 61.44
N ILE A 909 -6.64 1.85 61.23
CA ILE A 909 -6.04 3.20 61.35
C ILE A 909 -6.68 4.10 62.40
N HIS A 910 -7.96 3.89 62.73
CA HIS A 910 -8.73 4.84 63.55
C HIS A 910 -8.30 4.97 65.01
N LEU A 911 -7.60 3.97 65.55
CA LEU A 911 -7.04 3.96 66.91
C LEU A 911 -5.56 4.38 66.97
N ARG A 912 -4.93 4.58 65.80
CA ARG A 912 -3.49 4.83 65.67
C ARG A 912 -3.17 6.27 65.25
N GLN A 913 -4.17 7.16 65.34
CA GLN A 913 -3.98 8.60 65.11
C GLN A 913 -3.25 9.21 66.31
N ARG A 914 -2.32 10.14 66.07
CA ARG A 914 -1.55 10.77 67.15
C ARG A 914 -2.37 11.85 67.86
N PRO A 915 -2.46 11.84 69.20
CA PRO A 915 -2.81 13.03 69.98
C PRO A 915 -1.65 14.01 69.89
N VAL A 916 -1.89 15.21 69.34
CA VAL A 916 -0.83 16.12 68.87
C VAL A 916 0.07 16.66 70.01
N HIS A 917 -0.35 16.59 71.29
CA HIS A 917 0.33 17.25 72.42
C HIS A 917 1.05 16.38 73.45
N VAL A 918 1.35 15.10 73.17
CA VAL A 918 2.19 14.29 74.09
C VAL A 918 3.61 14.17 73.53
N THR A 919 4.58 14.70 74.28
CA THR A 919 6.01 14.51 73.96
C THR A 919 6.40 13.03 74.17
N PRO A 920 7.41 12.49 73.46
CA PRO A 920 7.86 11.10 73.66
C PRO A 920 8.19 10.78 75.13
N GLU A 921 8.61 11.80 75.89
CA GLU A 921 8.96 11.73 77.32
C GLU A 921 7.75 11.75 78.27
N GLU A 922 6.63 12.35 77.87
CA GLU A 922 5.36 12.29 78.63
C GLU A 922 4.58 11.00 78.32
N LEU A 923 4.76 10.45 77.11
CA LEU A 923 4.17 9.16 76.71
C LEU A 923 4.78 8.01 77.53
N THR A 924 6.09 8.01 77.77
CA THR A 924 6.75 7.02 78.63
C THR A 924 6.28 7.10 80.09
N LYS A 925 6.09 8.31 80.62
CA LYS A 925 5.51 8.51 81.98
C LYS A 925 4.04 8.09 82.09
N LEU A 926 3.26 8.22 81.01
CA LEU A 926 1.87 7.73 80.95
C LEU A 926 1.79 6.21 80.78
N LEU A 927 2.78 5.59 80.12
CA LEU A 927 2.88 4.14 79.97
C LEU A 927 3.30 3.45 81.27
N ASP A 928 4.16 4.08 82.08
CA ASP A 928 4.57 3.56 83.40
C ASP A 928 3.43 3.55 84.44
N ASN A 929 2.41 4.42 84.27
CA ASN A 929 1.23 4.52 85.14
C ASN A 929 -0.06 3.99 84.47
N ALA A 930 0.05 3.22 83.38
CA ALA A 930 -1.12 2.74 82.67
C ALA A 930 -1.90 1.70 83.50
N ASN A 931 -3.20 1.97 83.74
CA ASN A 931 -4.15 0.95 84.21
C ASN A 931 -3.97 -0.34 83.39
N PRO A 932 -3.85 -1.51 84.04
CA PRO A 932 -3.77 -2.77 83.32
C PRO A 932 -5.11 -2.98 82.61
N THR A 933 -5.10 -2.91 81.28
CA THR A 933 -6.24 -2.94 80.35
C THR A 933 -7.22 -1.74 80.44
N PRO A 934 -7.21 -0.78 79.48
CA PRO A 934 -8.26 0.24 79.41
C PRO A 934 -9.62 -0.43 79.20
N SER A 935 -10.67 0.10 79.83
CA SER A 935 -12.05 -0.38 79.62
C SER A 935 -12.43 -0.30 78.13
N PHE A 936 -13.40 -1.09 77.68
CA PHE A 936 -13.82 -1.07 76.28
C PHE A 936 -14.28 0.34 75.85
N THR A 937 -15.04 1.04 76.71
CA THR A 937 -15.39 2.45 76.50
C THR A 937 -14.15 3.33 76.35
N GLN A 938 -13.14 3.19 77.22
CA GLN A 938 -11.89 3.97 77.12
C GLN A 938 -11.12 3.66 75.83
N ARG A 939 -11.18 2.42 75.33
CA ARG A 939 -10.60 2.05 74.04
C ARG A 939 -11.34 2.71 72.88
N CYS A 940 -12.67 2.71 72.90
CA CYS A 940 -13.49 3.43 71.92
C CYS A 940 -13.19 4.94 71.97
N MET A 941 -13.11 5.53 73.18
CA MET A 941 -12.77 6.94 73.45
C MET A 941 -11.43 7.39 72.88
N LYS A 942 -10.48 6.46 72.68
CA LYS A 942 -9.20 6.73 72.01
C LYS A 942 -9.32 6.80 70.49
N SER A 943 -10.44 6.42 69.90
CA SER A 943 -10.64 6.49 68.46
C SER A 943 -10.85 7.92 67.98
N TRP A 944 -10.14 8.28 66.90
CA TRP A 944 -10.37 9.54 66.20
C TRP A 944 -11.82 9.69 65.68
N LEU A 945 -12.51 8.58 65.43
CA LEU A 945 -13.87 8.59 64.91
C LEU A 945 -14.87 9.27 65.82
N ILE A 946 -14.57 9.43 67.12
CA ILE A 946 -15.48 10.09 68.08
C ILE A 946 -15.69 11.56 67.78
N LYS A 947 -14.79 12.17 66.99
CA LYS A 947 -15.04 13.51 66.47
C LYS A 947 -16.28 13.55 65.56
N ILE A 948 -16.52 12.49 64.78
CA ILE A 948 -17.58 12.42 63.77
C ILE A 948 -18.77 11.58 64.28
N LEU A 949 -18.51 10.46 64.94
CA LEU A 949 -19.50 9.44 65.29
C LEU A 949 -19.72 9.36 66.81
N PRO A 950 -20.94 9.00 67.26
CA PRO A 950 -21.17 8.63 68.65
C PRO A 950 -20.33 7.41 69.06
N VAL A 951 -19.98 7.35 70.34
CA VAL A 951 -19.18 6.25 70.93
C VAL A 951 -19.84 4.89 70.70
N SER A 952 -21.18 4.82 70.73
CA SER A 952 -21.97 3.62 70.43
C SER A 952 -21.72 3.06 69.03
N LEU A 953 -21.57 3.91 68.00
CA LEU A 953 -21.22 3.45 66.66
C LEU A 953 -19.75 3.01 66.54
N VAL A 954 -18.83 3.71 67.22
CA VAL A 954 -17.43 3.30 67.25
C VAL A 954 -17.27 1.94 67.93
N ALA A 955 -18.06 1.67 68.97
CA ALA A 955 -18.12 0.36 69.62
C ALA A 955 -18.54 -0.76 68.66
N GLN A 956 -19.52 -0.51 67.78
CA GLN A 956 -19.94 -1.48 66.76
C GLN A 956 -18.79 -1.85 65.82
N LEU A 957 -17.96 -0.88 65.41
CA LEU A 957 -16.79 -1.14 64.56
C LEU A 957 -15.72 -1.95 65.30
N VAL A 958 -15.38 -1.56 66.53
CA VAL A 958 -14.30 -2.19 67.32
C VAL A 958 -14.64 -3.64 67.69
N ARG A 959 -15.93 -3.94 67.92
CA ARG A 959 -16.37 -5.23 68.45
C ARG A 959 -16.87 -6.19 67.38
N HIS A 960 -17.76 -5.73 66.51
CA HIS A 960 -18.43 -6.57 65.51
C HIS A 960 -17.80 -6.48 64.11
N GLY A 961 -16.83 -5.57 63.93
CA GLY A 961 -16.11 -5.39 62.68
C GLY A 961 -16.86 -4.58 61.63
N SER A 962 -16.22 -4.43 60.47
CA SER A 962 -16.64 -3.55 59.37
C SER A 962 -18.01 -3.87 58.79
N HIS A 963 -18.36 -5.16 58.66
CA HIS A 963 -19.64 -5.58 58.07
C HIS A 963 -20.84 -5.21 58.94
N LYS A 964 -20.78 -5.51 60.25
CA LYS A 964 -21.87 -5.15 61.16
C LYS A 964 -21.98 -3.64 61.29
N PHE A 965 -20.85 -2.93 61.40
CA PHE A 965 -20.84 -1.47 61.44
C PHE A 965 -21.53 -0.84 60.22
N ALA A 966 -21.24 -1.32 59.00
CA ALA A 966 -21.85 -0.79 57.79
C ALA A 966 -23.38 -0.96 57.78
N SER A 967 -23.86 -2.15 58.18
CA SER A 967 -25.30 -2.42 58.29
C SER A 967 -25.97 -1.51 59.31
N VAL A 968 -25.34 -1.30 60.47
CA VAL A 968 -25.87 -0.45 61.55
C VAL A 968 -25.85 1.02 61.16
N TYR A 969 -24.85 1.48 60.40
CA TYR A 969 -24.74 2.88 59.94
C TYR A 969 -25.90 3.32 59.03
N PHE A 970 -26.45 2.41 58.23
CA PHE A 970 -27.63 2.67 57.37
C PHE A 970 -28.96 2.21 57.99
N ALA A 971 -28.91 1.46 59.09
CA ALA A 971 -30.10 1.04 59.82
C ALA A 971 -30.64 2.14 60.74
N THR A 972 -31.83 1.90 61.28
CA THR A 972 -32.37 2.66 62.41
C THR A 972 -32.38 1.72 63.61
N SER A 973 -31.51 1.98 64.58
CA SER A 973 -31.48 1.24 65.84
C SER A 973 -31.60 2.17 67.04
N ASN A 974 -32.45 1.79 67.98
CA ASN A 974 -32.54 2.37 69.30
C ASN A 974 -32.63 1.21 70.28
N ASP A 975 -31.50 0.53 70.44
CA ASP A 975 -31.37 -0.65 71.29
C ASP A 975 -30.40 -0.35 72.46
N PRO A 976 -30.22 -1.28 73.41
CA PRO A 976 -29.30 -1.08 74.52
C PRO A 976 -27.83 -0.83 74.12
N GLU A 977 -27.36 -1.18 72.92
CA GLU A 977 -25.97 -1.00 72.48
C GLU A 977 -25.80 0.18 71.50
N THR A 978 -26.85 0.54 70.76
CA THR A 978 -26.80 1.47 69.65
C THR A 978 -27.99 2.41 69.64
N LEU A 979 -27.70 3.71 69.59
CA LEU A 979 -28.67 4.76 69.32
C LEU A 979 -28.24 5.50 68.05
N TRP A 980 -28.82 5.10 66.92
CA TRP A 980 -28.49 5.64 65.60
C TRP A 980 -29.69 5.58 64.66
N ASN A 981 -29.95 6.67 63.95
CA ASN A 981 -31.04 6.73 62.98
C ASN A 981 -30.66 7.66 61.82
N ALA A 982 -31.51 7.67 60.78
CA ALA A 982 -31.30 8.48 59.60
C ALA A 982 -31.18 9.99 59.90
N THR A 983 -31.93 10.49 60.90
CA THR A 983 -31.92 11.90 61.31
C THR A 983 -30.59 12.30 61.96
N LEU A 984 -30.05 11.47 62.86
CA LEU A 984 -28.75 11.68 63.49
C LEU A 984 -27.62 11.63 62.46
N ARG A 985 -27.73 10.73 61.48
CA ARG A 985 -26.80 10.66 60.35
C ARG A 985 -26.86 11.92 59.48
N GLU A 986 -28.05 12.40 59.15
CA GLU A 986 -28.22 13.63 58.37
C GLU A 986 -27.65 14.86 59.11
N GLN A 987 -27.92 14.96 60.41
CA GLN A 987 -27.34 15.99 61.27
C GLN A 987 -25.80 15.94 61.28
N MET A 988 -25.23 14.72 61.35
CA MET A 988 -23.78 14.53 61.26
C MET A 988 -23.24 15.00 59.91
N LEU A 989 -23.88 14.61 58.80
CA LEU A 989 -23.47 15.00 57.45
C LEU A 989 -23.51 16.53 57.27
N VAL A 990 -24.57 17.20 57.72
CA VAL A 990 -24.70 18.67 57.63
C VAL A 990 -23.56 19.39 58.37
N GLN A 991 -23.22 18.93 59.57
CA GLN A 991 -22.12 19.51 60.35
C GLN A 991 -20.74 19.20 59.74
N VAL A 992 -20.55 17.99 59.19
CA VAL A 992 -19.33 17.63 58.45
C VAL A 992 -19.19 18.47 57.17
N ASP A 993 -20.27 18.70 56.44
CA ASP A 993 -20.29 19.54 55.23
C ASP A 993 -19.89 20.98 55.52
N ALA A 994 -20.49 21.57 56.56
CA ALA A 994 -20.14 22.92 57.02
C ALA A 994 -18.67 23.00 57.42
N PHE A 995 -18.16 21.97 58.11
CA PHE A 995 -16.77 21.90 58.54
C PHE A 995 -15.79 21.76 57.37
N ILE A 996 -16.07 20.91 56.38
CA ILE A 996 -15.24 20.80 55.17
C ILE A 996 -15.23 22.13 54.42
N ALA A 997 -16.39 22.78 54.27
CA ALA A 997 -16.51 24.05 53.57
C ALA A 997 -15.68 25.18 54.23
N SER A 998 -15.61 25.23 55.57
CA SER A 998 -14.84 26.25 56.27
C SER A 998 -13.32 25.99 56.28
N HIS A 999 -12.88 24.75 56.05
CA HIS A 999 -11.47 24.33 56.11
C HIS A 999 -10.85 24.04 54.73
N THR A 1000 -11.59 24.30 53.65
CA THR A 1000 -11.12 24.14 52.28
C THR A 1000 -10.66 25.48 51.72
N SER A 1001 -9.36 25.60 51.41
CA SER A 1001 -8.79 26.85 50.88
C SER A 1001 -8.90 26.94 49.35
N GLN A 1002 -9.35 28.08 48.83
CA GLN A 1002 -9.26 28.40 47.40
C GLN A 1002 -7.86 28.97 47.10
N PRO A 1003 -7.21 28.57 45.97
CA PRO A 1003 -7.81 28.07 44.73
C PRO A 1003 -7.70 26.56 44.47
N HIS A 1004 -7.00 25.78 45.29
CA HIS A 1004 -6.68 24.37 44.98
C HIS A 1004 -7.64 23.34 45.63
N GLY A 1005 -8.58 23.81 46.45
CA GLY A 1005 -9.59 22.94 47.08
C GLY A 1005 -9.02 21.98 48.12
N GLU A 1006 -7.82 22.25 48.65
CA GLU A 1006 -7.17 21.38 49.62
C GLU A 1006 -7.65 21.67 51.05
N PHE A 1007 -7.93 20.60 51.79
CA PHE A 1007 -8.34 20.64 53.18
C PHE A 1007 -7.13 20.87 54.11
N THR A 1008 -7.28 21.80 55.05
CA THR A 1008 -6.24 22.15 56.03
C THR A 1008 -6.86 22.44 57.39
N LEU A 1009 -6.37 21.76 58.44
CA LEU A 1009 -6.67 22.11 59.82
C LEU A 1009 -5.74 23.23 60.30
N SER A 1010 -6.26 24.15 61.10
CA SER A 1010 -5.40 25.12 61.80
C SER A 1010 -4.74 24.48 63.02
N VAL A 1011 -3.57 24.98 63.43
CA VAL A 1011 -2.79 24.46 64.57
C VAL A 1011 -3.58 24.50 65.90
N ALA A 1012 -4.61 25.36 66.01
CA ALA A 1012 -5.47 25.46 67.18
C ALA A 1012 -6.66 24.45 67.18
N GLU A 1013 -7.06 23.95 66.01
CA GLU A 1013 -8.16 22.99 65.82
C GLU A 1013 -7.67 21.54 65.74
N GLU A 1014 -6.34 21.33 65.78
CA GLU A 1014 -5.68 20.03 65.91
C GLU A 1014 -5.95 19.35 67.26
N ASP A 1015 -6.56 20.06 68.22
CA ASP A 1015 -6.78 19.53 69.56
C ASP A 1015 -7.76 18.35 69.56
N THR A 1016 -7.29 17.21 70.04
CA THR A 1016 -7.90 15.88 69.81
C THR A 1016 -9.10 15.58 70.72
N THR A 1017 -9.43 16.49 71.64
CA THR A 1017 -10.36 16.24 72.75
C THR A 1017 -11.78 16.77 72.55
N THR A 1018 -12.02 17.61 71.55
CA THR A 1018 -13.35 18.22 71.33
C THR A 1018 -14.09 17.49 70.19
N PRO A 1019 -15.31 16.97 70.43
CA PRO A 1019 -16.12 16.38 69.37
C PRO A 1019 -16.53 17.46 68.37
N LEU A 1020 -16.46 17.15 67.07
CA LEU A 1020 -16.90 18.07 66.01
C LEU A 1020 -18.43 18.14 65.96
N ILE A 1021 -19.09 16.98 66.14
CA ILE A 1021 -20.54 16.85 65.97
C ILE A 1021 -21.26 16.98 67.30
N ALA A 1022 -22.15 17.97 67.40
CA ALA A 1022 -23.09 18.08 68.50
C ALA A 1022 -24.32 17.22 68.21
N TYR A 1023 -24.62 16.29 69.11
CA TYR A 1023 -25.78 15.40 69.03
C TYR A 1023 -26.89 15.82 70.02
N PRO A 1024 -28.14 15.35 69.84
CA PRO A 1024 -29.20 15.56 70.83
C PRO A 1024 -28.88 14.94 72.20
N GLU A 1025 -29.48 15.46 73.27
CA GLU A 1025 -29.26 15.00 74.66
C GLU A 1025 -29.42 13.48 74.85
N GLN A 1026 -30.27 12.83 74.04
CA GLN A 1026 -30.51 11.38 74.09
C GLN A 1026 -29.25 10.56 73.79
N VAL A 1027 -28.35 11.06 72.94
CA VAL A 1027 -27.07 10.40 72.59
C VAL A 1027 -26.06 10.51 73.74
N TYR A 1028 -26.16 11.58 74.55
CA TYR A 1028 -25.30 11.85 75.70
C TYR A 1028 -25.81 11.22 77.01
N LYS A 1029 -26.95 10.52 76.99
CA LYS A 1029 -27.44 9.74 78.15
C LYS A 1029 -26.39 8.73 78.60
N LEU A 1030 -26.38 8.44 79.90
CA LEU A 1030 -25.39 7.57 80.53
C LEU A 1030 -25.19 6.25 79.78
N GLN A 1031 -24.00 6.11 79.20
CA GLN A 1031 -23.50 4.88 78.60
C GLN A 1031 -22.35 4.36 79.47
N VAL A 1032 -22.46 3.11 79.92
CA VAL A 1032 -21.40 2.43 80.67
C VAL A 1032 -21.01 1.16 79.93
N ASP A 1033 -19.70 0.93 79.79
CA ASP A 1033 -19.14 -0.06 78.86
C ASP A 1033 -19.60 0.24 77.42
N GLN A 1034 -20.53 -0.54 76.89
CA GLN A 1034 -21.15 -0.32 75.59
C GLN A 1034 -22.66 -0.08 75.67
N TYR A 1035 -23.27 -0.19 76.86
CA TYR A 1035 -24.71 -0.19 77.00
C TYR A 1035 -25.26 1.15 77.46
N TYR A 1036 -26.31 1.61 76.79
CA TYR A 1036 -27.19 2.67 77.28
C TYR A 1036 -28.03 2.11 78.42
N LEU A 1037 -27.68 2.47 79.66
CA LEU A 1037 -28.28 1.84 80.84
C LEU A 1037 -29.80 2.03 80.91
N HIS A 1038 -30.31 3.15 80.39
CA HIS A 1038 -31.75 3.42 80.36
C HIS A 1038 -32.51 2.48 79.41
N ASN A 1039 -31.91 2.08 78.28
CA ASN A 1039 -32.48 1.09 77.37
C ASN A 1039 -32.28 -0.33 77.89
N LEU A 1040 -31.13 -0.61 78.54
CA LEU A 1040 -30.83 -1.93 79.09
C LEU A 1040 -31.76 -2.32 80.26
N LEU A 1041 -32.17 -1.34 81.07
CA LEU A 1041 -33.08 -1.52 82.20
C LEU A 1041 -34.56 -1.56 81.78
N ASP A 1042 -34.88 -1.25 80.53
CA ASP A 1042 -36.23 -1.34 79.98
C ASP A 1042 -36.55 -2.79 79.56
N ASP A 1043 -36.92 -3.60 80.55
CA ASP A 1043 -37.28 -5.01 80.36
C ASP A 1043 -38.63 -5.18 79.65
N THR A 1044 -39.40 -4.10 79.43
CA THR A 1044 -40.66 -4.14 78.66
C THR A 1044 -40.41 -4.12 77.16
N THR A 1045 -39.44 -3.31 76.72
CA THR A 1045 -39.12 -3.12 75.31
C THR A 1045 -37.99 -4.04 74.85
N PHE A 1046 -37.05 -4.39 75.75
CA PHE A 1046 -35.89 -5.24 75.45
C PHE A 1046 -35.74 -6.41 76.44
N PRO A 1047 -36.69 -7.37 76.46
CA PRO A 1047 -36.64 -8.48 77.41
C PRO A 1047 -35.39 -9.34 77.17
N ASN A 1048 -34.66 -9.65 78.24
CA ASN A 1048 -33.48 -10.53 78.23
C ASN A 1048 -32.35 -10.15 77.26
N TRP A 1049 -32.08 -8.85 77.05
CA TRP A 1049 -30.98 -8.40 76.18
C TRP A 1049 -29.62 -9.03 76.57
N PRO A 1050 -28.85 -9.61 75.63
CA PRO A 1050 -27.61 -10.33 75.96
C PRO A 1050 -26.52 -9.39 76.46
N ILE A 1051 -25.94 -9.70 77.63
CA ILE A 1051 -24.75 -9.04 78.17
C ILE A 1051 -23.52 -9.88 77.79
N ASN A 1052 -22.70 -9.34 76.91
CA ASN A 1052 -21.68 -10.13 76.21
C ASN A 1052 -20.38 -10.36 76.98
N ASP A 1053 -19.98 -9.43 77.85
CA ASP A 1053 -18.85 -9.59 78.79
C ASP A 1053 -19.28 -9.09 80.17
N PRO A 1054 -20.02 -9.91 80.94
CA PRO A 1054 -20.51 -9.51 82.27
C PRO A 1054 -19.39 -9.06 83.22
N PRO A 1055 -18.20 -9.72 83.27
CA PRO A 1055 -17.09 -9.24 84.08
C PRO A 1055 -16.55 -7.86 83.68
N ALA A 1056 -16.44 -7.55 82.38
CA ALA A 1056 -16.00 -6.23 81.94
C ALA A 1056 -17.05 -5.15 82.19
N PHE A 1057 -18.32 -5.49 81.97
CA PHE A 1057 -19.42 -4.58 82.23
C PHE A 1057 -19.55 -4.26 83.72
N LEU A 1058 -19.44 -5.26 84.61
CA LEU A 1058 -19.42 -5.05 86.06
C LEU A 1058 -18.23 -4.17 86.49
N ARG A 1059 -17.03 -4.39 85.93
CA ARG A 1059 -15.87 -3.51 86.17
C ARG A 1059 -16.15 -2.07 85.76
N ALA A 1060 -16.72 -1.84 84.57
CA ALA A 1060 -17.07 -0.51 84.10
C ALA A 1060 -18.15 0.17 84.97
N LEU A 1061 -19.15 -0.58 85.46
CA LEU A 1061 -20.15 -0.09 86.41
C LEU A 1061 -19.50 0.28 87.75
N MET A 1062 -18.58 -0.54 88.26
CA MET A 1062 -17.83 -0.24 89.48
C MET A 1062 -16.88 0.95 89.31
N ASP A 1063 -16.29 1.14 88.13
CA ASP A 1063 -15.50 2.32 87.79
C ASP A 1063 -16.38 3.58 87.77
N ALA A 1064 -17.61 3.50 87.26
CA ALA A 1064 -18.57 4.60 87.30
C ALA A 1064 -18.99 4.95 88.74
N VAL A 1065 -19.20 3.94 89.60
CA VAL A 1065 -19.43 4.15 91.05
C VAL A 1065 -18.21 4.79 91.70
N HIS A 1066 -17.00 4.29 91.42
CA HIS A 1066 -15.76 4.83 91.96
C HIS A 1066 -15.54 6.29 91.54
N SER A 1067 -15.79 6.62 90.27
CA SER A 1067 -15.72 7.98 89.73
C SER A 1067 -16.76 8.91 90.38
N TRP A 1068 -17.95 8.41 90.71
CA TRP A 1068 -18.96 9.18 91.44
C TRP A 1068 -18.56 9.45 92.90
N VAL A 1069 -17.93 8.47 93.58
CA VAL A 1069 -17.43 8.61 94.96
C VAL A 1069 -16.17 9.50 95.02
N TYR A 1070 -15.28 9.39 94.05
CA TYR A 1070 -14.01 10.11 93.96
C TYR A 1070 -13.93 10.90 92.63
N PRO A 1071 -14.66 12.02 92.49
CA PRO A 1071 -14.80 12.73 91.24
C PRO A 1071 -13.50 13.45 90.84
N SER A 1072 -12.98 13.11 89.67
CA SER A 1072 -11.77 13.77 89.13
C SER A 1072 -12.05 14.73 87.97
N LEU A 1073 -13.11 14.58 87.15
CA LEU A 1073 -13.47 15.57 86.09
C LEU A 1073 -14.95 15.63 85.65
N THR A 1074 -15.81 14.61 85.85
CA THR A 1074 -17.25 14.66 85.50
C THR A 1074 -18.13 14.15 86.65
N LYS A 1075 -19.14 14.94 87.06
CA LYS A 1075 -20.10 14.54 88.09
C LYS A 1075 -21.24 13.74 87.46
N LEU A 1076 -21.34 12.44 87.73
CA LEU A 1076 -22.57 11.67 87.48
C LEU A 1076 -23.71 12.27 88.31
N SER A 1077 -24.90 12.40 87.70
CA SER A 1077 -26.08 12.85 88.45
C SER A 1077 -26.55 11.77 89.43
N THR A 1078 -27.36 12.16 90.43
CA THR A 1078 -27.99 11.21 91.34
C THR A 1078 -28.89 10.21 90.61
N LEU A 1079 -29.47 10.59 89.46
CA LEU A 1079 -30.28 9.69 88.64
C LEU A 1079 -29.41 8.67 87.89
N ASP A 1080 -28.27 9.11 87.38
CA ASP A 1080 -27.31 8.27 86.66
C ASP A 1080 -26.74 7.16 87.56
N ILE A 1081 -26.36 7.50 88.80
CA ILE A 1081 -25.81 6.51 89.73
C ILE A 1081 -26.86 5.48 90.17
N VAL A 1082 -28.14 5.86 90.27
CA VAL A 1082 -29.23 4.92 90.53
C VAL A 1082 -29.34 3.91 89.39
N MET A 1083 -29.30 4.37 88.14
CA MET A 1083 -29.28 3.46 86.98
C MET A 1083 -28.05 2.54 86.97
N VAL A 1084 -26.89 2.99 87.44
CA VAL A 1084 -25.70 2.14 87.59
C VAL A 1084 -25.97 1.02 88.61
N PHE A 1085 -26.50 1.34 89.80
CA PHE A 1085 -26.84 0.32 90.81
C PHE A 1085 -27.97 -0.63 90.38
N ASP A 1086 -28.96 -0.13 89.66
CA ASP A 1086 -30.01 -0.96 89.06
C ASP A 1086 -29.43 -1.91 88.01
N SER A 1087 -28.46 -1.45 87.23
CA SER A 1087 -27.75 -2.29 86.24
C SER A 1087 -26.86 -3.35 86.89
N ILE A 1088 -26.18 -3.02 88.00
CA ILE A 1088 -25.46 -3.99 88.83
C ILE A 1088 -26.44 -5.04 89.35
N SER A 1089 -27.60 -4.61 89.86
CA SER A 1089 -28.65 -5.51 90.36
C SER A 1089 -29.20 -6.40 89.25
N LEU A 1090 -29.42 -5.87 88.05
CA LEU A 1090 -29.84 -6.63 86.87
C LEU A 1090 -28.80 -7.71 86.50
N LEU A 1091 -27.51 -7.40 86.58
CA LEU A 1091 -26.41 -8.33 86.29
C LEU A 1091 -26.32 -9.49 87.28
N PHE A 1092 -26.70 -9.29 88.55
CA PHE A 1092 -26.76 -10.36 89.56
C PHE A 1092 -28.09 -11.14 89.54
N ARG A 1093 -29.16 -10.57 88.97
CA ARG A 1093 -30.46 -11.24 88.80
C ARG A 1093 -30.47 -12.19 87.61
N ARG A 1094 -29.75 -11.85 86.55
CA ARG A 1094 -29.53 -12.69 85.36
C ARG A 1094 -28.36 -13.63 85.61
#